data_AF-A0A847UK40-F1
#
_entry.id   AF-A0A847UK40-F1
#
_cell.length_a   1.000
_cell.length_b   1.000
_cell.length_c   1.000
_cell.angle_alpha   90.00
_cell.angle_beta   90.00
_cell.angle_gamma   90.00
#
_symmetry.space_group_name_H-M   'P 1'
#
loop_
_entity.id
_entity.type
_entity.pdbx_description
1 polymer ?
#
loop_
_entity_poly.entity_id
_entity_poly.type
_entity_poly.pdbx_seq_one_letter_code
_entity_poly.pdbx_strand_id
1 'polypeptide(L)'
;MAESSLLSTLHDIRDRSRFWFADDPRATVKVVVAVTVLGLVLRIAALGSRVAHFDEGRVAYWALHLRDSGSFAYRYIIHGPFIQHVDSWVFTVAAPTDFTMRLPVAIVGGLLPLTALLFREHLRSDETVFMAVFLALNPVLLYFSRFMRSDVLVAAFMFTAFGLLVRFVDTRKARYLYGVAAFMALGFASKENAIVYVLTWLGATGLLLAKVLVLPNGYRDAVGFLRTVPSIGAIWGRLRGRFWADVHLGRDIIRSFRDRHDSAASVLAAYASHIVLAALVFGLVSLFFYAPRGAGVAGIEYPPAPAASGDVNFWSGVTNPSLFPELVQTTWERVADQYSEWFSPASEKATTTDTGLVGSIKTFYESVDGHYEVLLKALGYTAAPLLLFSMFGYALDRLGTVKPRHLVPFAAYGGYVSILGYPIGTDIGAPWLAVHVVVPLSIPAAVGVAAVIRWGNESLSTDDVTGAAIAAAIVLLVTALVVNTAATRVYTNEHLEGNPLVQYAQPQESLRADLAEMDRIATANGNGTDVVMYHGERGDAYDGDDAYVKEDRSQWNDSWWNTRPTCLQWHNSLPLPWYYAADDVNVSCETRPDMLAEQAQTDQPPIVITQQIDSTVPAEQLEAAGYVPKTHRMRTKYGSNDMTVWVHESYGREPNR
;
A
#
# COMPACT_ATOMS: atom_id res chain seq x y z
N MET A 1 43.64 -18.68 22.51
CA MET A 1 43.95 -17.23 22.62
C MET A 1 43.07 -16.32 21.75
N ALA A 2 42.30 -16.82 20.76
CA ALA A 2 41.36 -15.98 19.99
C ALA A 2 39.97 -15.81 20.66
N GLU A 3 39.47 -16.82 21.37
CA GLU A 3 38.15 -16.81 22.05
C GLU A 3 37.99 -15.72 23.12
N SER A 4 39.07 -15.35 23.83
CA SER A 4 39.00 -14.33 24.88
C SER A 4 38.79 -12.91 24.33
N SER A 5 39.16 -12.64 23.07
CA SER A 5 39.06 -11.30 22.48
C SER A 5 37.65 -10.98 21.94
N LEU A 6 36.95 -11.99 21.41
CA LEU A 6 35.60 -11.80 20.87
C LEU A 6 34.60 -11.61 22.00
N LEU A 7 34.65 -12.48 23.04
CA LEU A 7 33.78 -12.36 24.20
C LEU A 7 34.00 -11.04 24.94
N SER A 8 35.25 -10.60 25.12
CA SER A 8 35.54 -9.29 25.71
C SER A 8 34.99 -8.13 24.89
N THR A 9 35.06 -8.22 23.55
CA THR A 9 34.49 -7.21 22.65
C THR A 9 32.96 -7.17 22.75
N LEU A 10 32.31 -8.34 22.83
CA LEU A 10 30.85 -8.43 23.00
C LEU A 10 30.40 -7.85 24.35
N HIS A 11 31.16 -8.09 25.43
CA HIS A 11 30.93 -7.47 26.73
C HIS A 11 31.06 -5.94 26.66
N ASP A 12 32.13 -5.41 26.05
CA ASP A 12 32.32 -3.96 25.90
C ASP A 12 31.19 -3.30 25.08
N ILE A 13 30.80 -3.91 23.96
CA ILE A 13 29.67 -3.41 23.14
C ILE A 13 28.37 -3.42 23.95
N ARG A 14 28.09 -4.53 24.66
CA ARG A 14 26.89 -4.65 25.51
C ARG A 14 26.89 -3.55 26.58
N ASP A 15 27.99 -3.38 27.30
CA ASP A 15 28.05 -2.49 28.45
C ASP A 15 27.98 -1.02 28.01
N ARG A 16 28.64 -0.64 26.90
CA ARG A 16 28.50 0.68 26.27
C ARG A 16 27.06 0.96 25.83
N SER A 17 26.41 -0.01 25.19
CA SER A 17 25.03 0.19 24.73
C SER A 17 24.06 0.34 25.91
N ARG A 18 24.19 -0.49 26.95
CA ARG A 18 23.39 -0.39 28.18
C ARG A 18 23.63 0.93 28.89
N PHE A 19 24.88 1.37 28.99
CA PHE A 19 25.23 2.66 29.58
C PHE A 19 24.58 3.81 28.81
N TRP A 20 24.67 3.81 27.48
CA TRP A 20 24.07 4.87 26.66
C TRP A 20 22.54 4.94 26.80
N PHE A 21 21.85 3.79 26.80
CA PHE A 21 20.40 3.75 27.03
C PHE A 21 19.98 4.13 28.46
N ALA A 22 20.87 3.97 29.45
CA ALA A 22 20.63 4.38 30.82
C ALA A 22 20.90 5.87 31.06
N ASP A 23 21.93 6.43 30.41
CA ASP A 23 22.38 7.82 30.59
C ASP A 23 21.58 8.82 29.75
N ASP A 24 21.18 8.44 28.52
CA ASP A 24 20.44 9.32 27.62
C ASP A 24 18.93 8.97 27.57
N PRO A 25 18.03 9.78 28.17
CA PRO A 25 16.59 9.53 28.15
C PRO A 25 15.98 9.62 26.74
N ARG A 26 16.73 10.12 25.75
CA ARG A 26 16.32 10.21 24.34
C ARG A 26 16.99 9.15 23.46
N ALA A 27 17.77 8.23 24.00
CA ALA A 27 18.46 7.18 23.23
C ALA A 27 17.51 6.43 22.29
N THR A 28 16.38 5.92 22.81
CA THR A 28 15.35 5.22 22.01
C THR A 28 14.85 6.08 20.85
N VAL A 29 14.57 7.36 21.09
CA VAL A 29 14.09 8.28 20.05
C VAL A 29 15.16 8.49 18.98
N LYS A 30 16.43 8.69 19.38
CA LYS A 30 17.55 8.86 18.44
C LYS A 30 17.74 7.64 17.55
N VAL A 31 17.68 6.43 18.12
CA VAL A 31 17.79 5.18 17.33
C VAL A 31 16.62 5.03 16.37
N VAL A 32 15.38 5.26 16.82
CA VAL A 32 14.22 5.17 15.92
C VAL A 32 14.36 6.18 14.77
N VAL A 33 14.76 7.42 15.05
CA VAL A 33 14.98 8.43 13.99
C VAL A 33 16.09 7.99 13.02
N ALA A 34 17.21 7.46 13.53
CA ALA A 34 18.29 6.95 12.66
C ALA A 34 17.81 5.79 11.77
N VAL A 35 17.02 4.86 12.32
CA VAL A 35 16.39 3.75 11.58
C VAL A 35 15.39 4.28 10.53
N THR A 36 14.61 5.31 10.86
CA THR A 36 13.71 5.98 9.91
C THR A 36 14.51 6.61 8.76
N VAL A 37 15.58 7.35 9.06
CA VAL A 37 16.42 7.98 8.02
C VAL A 37 17.03 6.92 7.11
N LEU A 38 17.55 5.83 7.66
CA LEU A 38 18.04 4.70 6.86
C LEU A 38 16.91 4.10 5.99
N GLY A 39 15.74 3.84 6.57
CA GLY A 39 14.58 3.31 5.86
C GLY A 39 14.09 4.23 4.73
N LEU A 40 14.19 5.55 4.91
CA LEU A 40 13.87 6.55 3.91
C LEU A 40 14.90 6.56 2.77
N VAL A 41 16.20 6.57 3.09
CA VAL A 41 17.28 6.51 2.08
C VAL A 41 17.15 5.26 1.21
N LEU A 42 16.92 4.10 1.83
CA LEU A 42 16.71 2.84 1.11
C LEU A 42 15.50 2.90 0.15
N ARG A 43 14.43 3.60 0.52
CA ARG A 43 13.25 3.74 -0.36
C ARG A 43 13.47 4.74 -1.50
N ILE A 44 14.28 5.78 -1.30
CA ILE A 44 14.52 6.80 -2.33
C ILE A 44 15.63 6.39 -3.31
N ALA A 45 16.62 5.63 -2.85
CA ALA A 45 17.76 5.21 -3.67
C ALA A 45 17.29 4.43 -4.92
N ALA A 46 17.64 4.88 -6.13
CA ALA A 46 17.22 4.24 -7.38
C ALA A 46 15.69 4.04 -7.51
N LEU A 47 14.87 4.94 -6.95
CA LEU A 47 13.41 4.78 -6.96
C LEU A 47 12.78 4.77 -8.37
N GLY A 48 13.42 5.42 -9.33
CA GLY A 48 13.01 5.44 -10.74
C GLY A 48 13.59 4.30 -11.59
N SER A 49 14.30 3.32 -10.99
CA SER A 49 15.00 2.29 -11.79
C SER A 49 14.08 1.30 -12.47
N ARG A 50 12.84 1.12 -12.01
CA ARG A 50 11.88 0.13 -12.53
C ARG A 50 10.88 0.71 -13.50
N VAL A 51 10.64 0.02 -14.61
CA VAL A 51 9.55 0.38 -15.51
C VAL A 51 8.24 0.37 -14.72
N ALA A 52 7.36 1.34 -14.98
CA ALA A 52 6.08 1.46 -14.34
C ALA A 52 5.29 0.16 -14.47
N HIS A 53 4.77 -0.34 -13.37
CA HIS A 53 3.77 -1.39 -13.41
C HIS A 53 2.46 -0.86 -14.01
N PHE A 54 1.61 -1.72 -14.55
CA PHE A 54 0.32 -1.32 -15.13
C PHE A 54 -0.53 -0.47 -14.17
N ASP A 55 -0.69 -0.93 -12.92
CA ASP A 55 -1.35 -0.17 -11.86
C ASP A 55 -0.68 1.19 -11.57
N GLU A 56 0.65 1.29 -11.60
CA GLU A 56 1.35 2.57 -11.37
C GLU A 56 1.06 3.54 -12.52
N GLY A 57 1.29 3.09 -13.77
CA GLY A 57 1.04 3.89 -14.96
C GLY A 57 -0.41 4.35 -15.06
N ARG A 58 -1.36 3.47 -14.69
CA ARG A 58 -2.79 3.83 -14.64
C ARG A 58 -3.04 5.00 -13.69
N VAL A 59 -2.55 4.94 -12.46
CA VAL A 59 -2.83 5.98 -11.45
C VAL A 59 -2.02 7.26 -11.75
N ALA A 60 -0.76 7.12 -12.17
CA ALA A 60 0.12 8.22 -12.53
C ALA A 60 -0.44 9.05 -13.71
N TYR A 61 -0.98 8.37 -14.74
CA TYR A 61 -1.65 9.04 -15.85
C TYR A 61 -2.81 9.92 -15.37
N TRP A 62 -3.67 9.43 -14.47
CA TRP A 62 -4.81 10.21 -13.98
C TRP A 62 -4.39 11.37 -13.06
N ALA A 63 -3.27 11.24 -12.36
CA ALA A 63 -2.69 12.35 -11.60
C ALA A 63 -2.15 13.46 -12.52
N LEU A 64 -1.48 13.09 -13.61
CA LEU A 64 -1.03 14.01 -14.64
C LEU A 64 -2.21 14.64 -15.39
N HIS A 65 -3.23 13.84 -15.72
CA HIS A 65 -4.47 14.31 -16.32
C HIS A 65 -5.16 15.39 -15.47
N LEU A 66 -5.23 15.21 -14.15
CA LEU A 66 -5.76 16.23 -13.24
C LEU A 66 -4.94 17.53 -13.31
N ARG A 67 -3.61 17.42 -13.41
CA ARG A 67 -2.73 18.59 -13.56
C ARG A 67 -3.01 19.36 -14.85
N ASP A 68 -3.23 18.65 -15.96
CA ASP A 68 -3.37 19.25 -17.29
C ASP A 68 -4.80 19.72 -17.60
N SER A 69 -5.82 18.95 -17.20
CA SER A 69 -7.23 19.27 -17.46
C SER A 69 -7.88 20.14 -16.37
N GLY A 70 -7.29 20.16 -15.16
CA GLY A 70 -7.87 20.77 -13.98
C GLY A 70 -9.16 20.09 -13.48
N SER A 71 -9.57 18.97 -14.09
CA SER A 71 -10.81 18.27 -13.79
C SER A 71 -10.54 16.97 -13.06
N PHE A 72 -11.33 16.73 -12.02
CA PHE A 72 -11.24 15.53 -11.18
C PHE A 72 -12.62 15.13 -10.67
N ALA A 73 -12.88 13.83 -10.68
CA ALA A 73 -13.93 13.19 -9.92
C ALA A 73 -13.38 11.90 -9.32
N TYR A 74 -13.75 11.60 -8.06
CA TYR A 74 -13.34 10.37 -7.40
C TYR A 74 -13.77 9.15 -8.21
N ARG A 75 -12.88 8.17 -8.40
CA ARG A 75 -13.13 6.93 -9.14
C ARG A 75 -12.47 5.77 -8.41
N TYR A 76 -13.24 4.81 -7.90
CA TYR A 76 -12.68 3.73 -7.08
C TYR A 76 -11.70 2.83 -7.86
N ILE A 77 -11.91 2.70 -9.19
CA ILE A 77 -11.08 1.88 -10.08
C ILE A 77 -9.62 2.34 -10.14
N ILE A 78 -9.34 3.62 -9.79
CA ILE A 78 -7.99 4.17 -9.65
C ILE A 78 -7.59 4.42 -8.18
N HIS A 79 -8.31 3.81 -7.23
CA HIS A 79 -8.14 3.93 -5.78
C HIS A 79 -8.52 5.31 -5.21
N GLY A 80 -8.29 5.46 -3.91
CA GLY A 80 -8.58 6.70 -3.19
C GLY A 80 -7.79 7.90 -3.76
N PRO A 81 -8.37 9.11 -3.68
CA PRO A 81 -7.92 10.33 -4.36
C PRO A 81 -6.65 11.01 -3.81
N PHE A 82 -6.07 10.51 -2.72
CA PHE A 82 -4.92 11.13 -2.06
C PHE A 82 -3.73 11.25 -3.01
N ILE A 83 -3.36 10.15 -3.68
CA ILE A 83 -2.13 10.13 -4.48
C ILE A 83 -2.29 10.94 -5.77
N GLN A 84 -3.48 10.96 -6.37
CA GLN A 84 -3.79 11.74 -7.57
C GLN A 84 -3.63 13.24 -7.29
N HIS A 85 -4.14 13.70 -6.15
CA HIS A 85 -3.96 15.09 -5.74
C HIS A 85 -2.50 15.41 -5.43
N VAL A 86 -1.81 14.57 -4.65
CA VAL A 86 -0.41 14.82 -4.26
C VAL A 86 0.50 14.82 -5.49
N ASP A 87 0.37 13.84 -6.38
CA ASP A 87 1.21 13.76 -7.57
C ASP A 87 0.89 14.84 -8.59
N SER A 88 -0.37 15.26 -8.74
CA SER A 88 -0.69 16.44 -9.55
C SER A 88 0.10 17.69 -9.10
N TRP A 89 0.24 17.89 -7.79
CA TRP A 89 1.10 18.96 -7.24
C TRP A 89 2.59 18.70 -7.44
N VAL A 90 3.07 17.46 -7.25
CA VAL A 90 4.48 17.09 -7.49
C VAL A 90 4.86 17.36 -8.94
N PHE A 91 4.01 16.94 -9.88
CA PHE A 91 4.20 17.14 -11.30
C PHE A 91 4.21 18.63 -11.66
N THR A 92 3.45 19.48 -10.98
CA THR A 92 3.49 20.93 -11.20
C THR A 92 4.89 21.54 -10.93
N VAL A 93 5.68 20.96 -10.01
CA VAL A 93 7.00 21.51 -9.61
C VAL A 93 8.19 20.66 -10.05
N ALA A 94 7.97 19.44 -10.53
CA ALA A 94 9.00 18.50 -10.97
C ALA A 94 8.52 17.70 -12.19
N ALA A 95 9.44 17.24 -13.04
CA ALA A 95 9.09 16.46 -14.23
C ALA A 95 8.31 15.19 -13.87
N PRO A 96 7.26 14.80 -14.64
CA PRO A 96 6.56 13.54 -14.46
C PRO A 96 7.48 12.39 -14.90
N THR A 97 7.99 11.63 -13.94
CA THR A 97 8.93 10.52 -14.17
C THR A 97 8.59 9.36 -13.25
N ASP A 98 9.11 8.17 -13.55
CA ASP A 98 8.99 7.01 -12.67
C ASP A 98 9.49 7.30 -11.23
N PHE A 99 10.49 8.17 -11.09
CA PHE A 99 10.99 8.59 -9.78
C PHE A 99 9.98 9.48 -9.05
N THR A 100 9.47 10.53 -9.70
CA THR A 100 8.60 11.53 -9.05
C THR A 100 7.23 10.97 -8.71
N MET A 101 6.66 10.11 -9.55
CA MET A 101 5.35 9.47 -9.27
C MET A 101 5.40 8.56 -8.03
N ARG A 102 6.56 7.95 -7.75
CA ARG A 102 6.72 7.04 -6.60
C ARG A 102 7.12 7.76 -5.31
N LEU A 103 7.56 9.02 -5.42
CA LEU A 103 8.19 9.75 -4.33
C LEU A 103 7.27 9.91 -3.10
N PRO A 104 5.97 10.25 -3.21
CA PRO A 104 5.12 10.39 -2.04
C PRO A 104 4.96 9.07 -1.27
N VAL A 105 4.80 7.95 -1.97
CA VAL A 105 4.67 6.62 -1.33
C VAL A 105 5.98 6.24 -0.65
N ALA A 106 7.12 6.51 -1.27
CA ALA A 106 8.45 6.27 -0.69
C ALA A 106 8.69 7.08 0.58
N ILE A 107 8.27 8.36 0.60
CA ILE A 107 8.38 9.23 1.78
C ILE A 107 7.47 8.72 2.89
N VAL A 108 6.17 8.50 2.63
CA VAL A 108 5.22 8.05 3.66
C VAL A 108 5.61 6.67 4.20
N GLY A 109 5.98 5.73 3.34
CA GLY A 109 6.49 4.42 3.73
C GLY A 109 7.83 4.48 4.49
N GLY A 110 8.70 5.42 4.15
CA GLY A 110 9.98 5.67 4.83
C GLY A 110 9.82 6.31 6.20
N LEU A 111 8.76 7.09 6.42
CA LEU A 111 8.41 7.70 7.71
C LEU A 111 7.64 6.76 8.64
N LEU A 112 7.05 5.68 8.12
CA LEU A 112 6.31 4.68 8.89
C LEU A 112 7.02 4.18 10.16
N PRO A 113 8.35 3.95 10.20
CA PRO A 113 9.04 3.51 11.41
C PRO A 113 8.89 4.46 12.61
N LEU A 114 8.64 5.76 12.39
CA LEU A 114 8.40 6.73 13.47
C LEU A 114 7.15 6.40 14.31
N THR A 115 6.20 5.66 13.74
CA THR A 115 4.99 5.23 14.45
C THR A 115 5.30 4.36 15.67
N ALA A 116 6.46 3.69 15.71
CA ALA A 116 6.91 2.95 16.89
C ALA A 116 6.93 3.82 18.17
N LEU A 117 7.25 5.11 18.05
CA LEU A 117 7.27 6.04 19.17
C LEU A 117 5.88 6.31 19.77
N LEU A 118 4.81 6.06 19.03
CA LEU A 118 3.43 6.17 19.53
C LEU A 118 3.09 5.05 20.52
N PHE A 119 3.84 3.93 20.50
CA PHE A 119 3.60 2.76 21.34
C PHE A 119 4.57 2.62 22.53
N ARG A 120 5.47 3.60 22.73
CA ARG A 120 6.57 3.53 23.71
C ARG A 120 6.17 3.43 25.20
N GLU A 121 4.90 3.69 25.55
CA GLU A 121 4.39 3.45 26.92
C GLU A 121 3.98 1.98 27.13
N HIS A 122 3.70 1.28 26.02
CA HIS A 122 3.24 -0.12 26.01
C HIS A 122 4.34 -1.09 25.55
N LEU A 123 5.40 -0.57 24.95
CA LEU A 123 6.58 -1.29 24.51
C LEU A 123 7.81 -0.85 25.31
N ARG A 124 8.72 -1.79 25.57
CA ARG A 124 10.04 -1.47 26.13
C ARG A 124 10.87 -0.72 25.09
N SER A 125 11.97 -0.09 25.52
CA SER A 125 12.87 0.66 24.64
C SER A 125 13.43 -0.19 23.49
N ASP A 126 13.86 -1.41 23.79
CA ASP A 126 14.36 -2.38 22.81
C ASP A 126 13.26 -2.82 21.84
N GLU A 127 12.08 -3.15 22.35
CA GLU A 127 10.90 -3.50 21.53
C GLU A 127 10.46 -2.33 20.62
N THR A 128 10.55 -1.09 21.09
CA THR A 128 10.24 0.10 20.28
C THR A 128 11.22 0.25 19.13
N VAL A 129 12.52 0.05 19.40
CA VAL A 129 13.56 0.08 18.36
C VAL A 129 13.36 -1.04 17.35
N PHE A 130 13.15 -2.28 17.80
CA PHE A 130 12.97 -3.41 16.88
C PHE A 130 11.69 -3.32 16.06
N MET A 131 10.62 -2.74 16.60
CA MET A 131 9.42 -2.42 15.83
C MET A 131 9.76 -1.45 14.68
N ALA A 132 10.51 -0.38 14.96
CA ALA A 132 10.97 0.54 13.93
C ALA A 132 11.86 -0.16 12.88
N VAL A 133 12.75 -1.07 13.31
CA VAL A 133 13.60 -1.87 12.41
C VAL A 133 12.75 -2.75 11.48
N PHE A 134 11.74 -3.44 12.00
CA PHE A 134 10.83 -4.23 11.16
C PHE A 134 10.06 -3.36 10.17
N LEU A 135 9.55 -2.20 10.59
CA LEU A 135 8.85 -1.27 9.69
C LEU A 135 9.80 -0.68 8.61
N ALA A 136 11.07 -0.46 8.96
CA ALA A 136 12.06 0.13 8.06
C ALA A 136 12.61 -0.88 7.05
N LEU A 137 12.95 -2.09 7.50
CA LEU A 137 13.79 -3.03 6.75
C LEU A 137 13.07 -4.30 6.30
N ASN A 138 11.79 -4.50 6.63
CA ASN A 138 11.04 -5.64 6.11
C ASN A 138 10.95 -5.56 4.57
N PRO A 139 11.35 -6.62 3.83
CA PRO A 139 11.37 -6.62 2.37
C PRO A 139 10.03 -6.31 1.70
N VAL A 140 8.89 -6.74 2.26
CA VAL A 140 7.54 -6.38 1.75
C VAL A 140 7.36 -4.87 1.81
N LEU A 141 7.65 -4.26 2.96
CA LEU A 141 7.49 -2.82 3.16
C LEU A 141 8.49 -2.02 2.32
N LEU A 142 9.72 -2.48 2.18
CA LEU A 142 10.71 -1.86 1.31
C LEU A 142 10.25 -1.88 -0.16
N TYR A 143 9.81 -3.04 -0.66
CA TYR A 143 9.38 -3.20 -2.05
C TYR A 143 8.17 -2.33 -2.40
N PHE A 144 7.09 -2.43 -1.63
CA PHE A 144 5.84 -1.74 -1.96
C PHE A 144 5.85 -0.26 -1.60
N SER A 145 6.80 0.21 -0.76
CA SER A 145 7.01 1.65 -0.59
C SER A 145 7.78 2.27 -1.76
N ARG A 146 8.40 1.47 -2.62
CA ARG A 146 9.13 1.89 -3.84
C ARG A 146 8.28 1.74 -5.09
N PHE A 147 6.98 1.65 -4.90
CA PHE A 147 5.99 1.39 -5.93
C PHE A 147 4.82 2.33 -5.62
N MET A 148 4.23 2.96 -6.63
CA MET A 148 3.11 3.88 -6.50
C MET A 148 1.81 3.13 -6.16
N ARG A 149 1.79 2.46 -5.00
CA ARG A 149 0.68 1.66 -4.50
C ARG A 149 0.08 2.28 -3.26
N SER A 150 -1.23 2.48 -3.27
CA SER A 150 -1.96 3.05 -2.14
C SER A 150 -1.99 2.17 -0.88
N ASP A 151 -1.73 0.86 -0.97
CA ASP A 151 -1.76 -0.04 0.20
C ASP A 151 -0.76 0.35 1.29
N VAL A 152 0.43 0.87 0.92
CA VAL A 152 1.40 1.41 1.89
C VAL A 152 0.90 2.71 2.52
N LEU A 153 0.28 3.59 1.74
CA LEU A 153 -0.29 4.85 2.25
C LEU A 153 -1.41 4.56 3.26
N VAL A 154 -2.35 3.69 2.91
CA VAL A 154 -3.44 3.25 3.80
C VAL A 154 -2.86 2.66 5.07
N ALA A 155 -1.91 1.72 4.95
CA ALA A 155 -1.32 1.07 6.10
C ALA A 155 -0.60 2.07 7.01
N ALA A 156 0.16 3.00 6.45
CA ALA A 156 0.88 4.01 7.22
C ALA A 156 -0.07 4.99 7.93
N PHE A 157 -1.06 5.52 7.22
CA PHE A 157 -2.01 6.47 7.80
C PHE A 157 -2.93 5.81 8.83
N MET A 158 -3.51 4.65 8.51
CA MET A 158 -4.38 3.93 9.46
C MET A 158 -3.60 3.44 10.68
N PHE A 159 -2.37 2.95 10.52
CA PHE A 159 -1.55 2.53 11.66
C PHE A 159 -1.09 3.71 12.52
N THR A 160 -0.82 4.86 11.91
CA THR A 160 -0.56 6.12 12.64
C THR A 160 -1.80 6.56 13.42
N ALA A 161 -2.99 6.51 12.81
CA ALA A 161 -4.25 6.78 13.48
C ALA A 161 -4.46 5.84 14.69
N PHE A 162 -4.17 4.55 14.53
CA PHE A 162 -4.20 3.60 15.65
C PHE A 162 -3.23 3.96 16.77
N GLY A 163 -1.97 4.29 16.45
CA GLY A 163 -0.99 4.74 17.44
C GLY A 163 -1.43 6.04 18.15
N LEU A 164 -2.02 6.99 17.42
CA LEU A 164 -2.57 8.22 17.99
C LEU A 164 -3.79 7.93 18.88
N LEU A 165 -4.62 6.94 18.53
CA LEU A 165 -5.72 6.48 19.37
C LEU A 165 -5.21 5.88 20.68
N VAL A 166 -4.15 5.07 20.63
CA VAL A 166 -3.47 4.56 21.84
C VAL A 166 -2.95 5.74 22.69
N ARG A 167 -2.28 6.72 22.08
CA ARG A 167 -1.82 7.93 22.79
C ARG A 167 -2.97 8.76 23.37
N PHE A 168 -4.11 8.82 22.69
CA PHE A 168 -5.31 9.46 23.19
C PHE A 168 -5.83 8.73 24.45
N VAL A 169 -5.90 7.40 24.41
CA VAL A 169 -6.32 6.58 25.56
C VAL A 169 -5.37 6.77 26.75
N ASP A 170 -4.06 6.80 26.51
CA ASP A 170 -3.04 6.92 27.55
C ASP A 170 -3.02 8.30 28.21
N THR A 171 -3.10 9.36 27.39
CA THR A 171 -2.82 10.73 27.85
C THR A 171 -4.07 11.59 28.02
N ARG A 172 -5.19 11.16 27.45
CA ARG A 172 -6.47 11.90 27.39
C ARG A 172 -6.36 13.29 26.75
N LYS A 173 -5.32 13.56 25.94
CA LYS A 173 -5.12 14.84 25.27
C LYS A 173 -5.89 14.87 23.93
N ALA A 174 -6.83 15.80 23.80
CA ALA A 174 -7.70 15.94 22.62
C ALA A 174 -6.94 16.09 21.27
N ARG A 175 -5.73 16.67 21.28
CA ARG A 175 -4.90 16.78 20.06
C ARG A 175 -4.67 15.45 19.36
N TYR A 176 -4.60 14.35 20.11
CA TYR A 176 -4.44 13.03 19.52
C TYR A 176 -5.71 12.56 18.82
N LEU A 177 -6.89 12.89 19.35
CA LEU A 177 -8.18 12.61 18.70
C LEU A 177 -8.29 13.32 17.36
N TYR A 178 -7.84 14.57 17.26
CA TYR A 178 -7.77 15.30 15.98
C TYR A 178 -6.80 14.66 15.00
N GLY A 179 -5.66 14.17 15.52
CA GLY A 179 -4.73 13.37 14.74
C GLY A 179 -5.36 12.06 14.23
N VAL A 180 -6.13 11.33 15.06
CA VAL A 180 -6.87 10.14 14.62
C VAL A 180 -7.80 10.50 13.46
N ALA A 181 -8.60 11.55 13.60
CA ALA A 181 -9.51 12.01 12.55
C ALA A 181 -8.78 12.34 11.24
N ALA A 182 -7.71 13.13 11.32
CA ALA A 182 -6.94 13.53 10.13
C ALA A 182 -6.30 12.32 9.43
N PHE A 183 -5.62 11.44 10.18
CA PHE A 183 -4.97 10.27 9.61
C PHE A 183 -5.94 9.20 9.13
N MET A 184 -7.12 9.06 9.75
CA MET A 184 -8.18 8.21 9.19
C MET A 184 -8.68 8.77 7.87
N ALA A 185 -8.96 10.08 7.77
CA ALA A 185 -9.38 10.71 6.51
C ALA A 185 -8.34 10.52 5.41
N LEU A 186 -7.04 10.67 5.72
CA LEU A 186 -5.94 10.36 4.79
C LEU A 186 -5.89 8.88 4.40
N GLY A 187 -6.16 7.97 5.33
CA GLY A 187 -6.25 6.54 5.06
C GLY A 187 -7.36 6.21 4.07
N PHE A 188 -8.58 6.70 4.31
CA PHE A 188 -9.72 6.57 3.39
C PHE A 188 -9.41 7.20 2.03
N ALA A 189 -8.89 8.42 2.04
CA ALA A 189 -8.46 9.10 0.82
C ALA A 189 -7.35 8.35 0.08
N SER A 190 -6.59 7.45 0.70
CA SER A 190 -5.59 6.65 0.00
C SER A 190 -6.21 5.46 -0.73
N LYS A 191 -7.16 4.76 -0.09
CA LYS A 191 -7.87 3.61 -0.66
C LYS A 191 -9.07 3.23 0.18
N GLU A 192 -10.05 2.64 -0.47
CA GLU A 192 -11.26 2.04 0.07
C GLU A 192 -10.95 0.97 1.13
N ASN A 193 -9.83 0.25 0.97
CA ASN A 193 -9.27 -0.71 1.93
C ASN A 193 -9.15 -0.17 3.37
N ALA A 194 -9.11 1.15 3.59
CA ALA A 194 -9.10 1.74 4.93
C ALA A 194 -10.27 1.26 5.80
N ILE A 195 -11.44 0.96 5.23
CA ILE A 195 -12.57 0.44 6.01
C ILE A 195 -12.24 -0.92 6.66
N VAL A 196 -11.43 -1.74 5.99
CA VAL A 196 -11.00 -3.06 6.49
C VAL A 196 -10.17 -2.91 7.76
N TYR A 197 -9.40 -1.83 7.92
CA TYR A 197 -8.70 -1.54 9.18
C TYR A 197 -9.68 -1.30 10.33
N VAL A 198 -10.74 -0.52 10.10
CA VAL A 198 -11.76 -0.25 11.12
C VAL A 198 -12.44 -1.55 11.54
N LEU A 199 -12.86 -2.37 10.57
CA LEU A 199 -13.45 -3.69 10.83
C LEU A 199 -12.49 -4.62 11.59
N THR A 200 -11.22 -4.63 11.19
CA THR A 200 -10.17 -5.42 11.85
C THR A 200 -9.95 -4.97 13.30
N TRP A 201 -9.95 -3.67 13.58
CA TRP A 201 -9.83 -3.14 14.93
C TRP A 201 -11.04 -3.47 15.80
N LEU A 202 -12.25 -3.40 15.25
CA LEU A 202 -13.47 -3.82 15.94
C LEU A 202 -13.43 -5.31 16.28
N GLY A 203 -13.05 -6.16 15.31
CA GLY A 203 -12.87 -7.60 15.51
C GLY A 203 -11.79 -7.93 16.54
N ALA A 204 -10.62 -7.29 16.45
CA ALA A 204 -9.52 -7.44 17.40
C ALA A 204 -9.92 -6.97 18.81
N THR A 205 -10.71 -5.90 18.91
CA THR A 205 -11.31 -5.45 20.19
C THR A 205 -12.25 -6.51 20.74
N GLY A 206 -13.13 -7.08 19.92
CA GLY A 206 -14.03 -8.17 20.31
C GLY A 206 -13.28 -9.39 20.83
N LEU A 207 -12.25 -9.84 20.12
CA LEU A 207 -11.38 -10.96 20.53
C LEU A 207 -10.63 -10.65 21.83
N LEU A 208 -10.13 -9.41 21.98
CA LEU A 208 -9.47 -8.98 23.20
C LEU A 208 -10.45 -8.91 24.39
N LEU A 209 -11.67 -8.41 24.19
CA LEU A 209 -12.71 -8.38 25.22
C LEU A 209 -13.10 -9.81 25.62
N ALA A 210 -13.33 -10.69 24.64
CA ALA A 210 -13.58 -12.11 24.88
C ALA A 210 -12.43 -12.74 25.70
N LYS A 211 -11.17 -12.47 25.34
CA LYS A 211 -10.01 -12.89 26.13
C LYS A 211 -10.10 -12.39 27.57
N VAL A 212 -10.25 -11.09 27.80
CA VAL A 212 -10.20 -10.55 29.16
C VAL A 212 -11.39 -11.02 30.02
N LEU A 213 -12.55 -11.28 29.40
CA LEU A 213 -13.75 -11.73 30.11
C LEU A 213 -13.74 -13.25 30.38
N VAL A 214 -13.36 -14.04 29.38
CA VAL A 214 -13.44 -15.51 29.40
C VAL A 214 -12.14 -16.15 29.91
N LEU A 215 -10.97 -15.64 29.50
CA LEU A 215 -9.67 -16.24 29.79
C LEU A 215 -9.01 -15.55 30.99
N PRO A 216 -8.75 -16.26 32.11
CA PRO A 216 -7.99 -15.68 33.20
C PRO A 216 -6.55 -15.41 32.75
N ASN A 217 -6.11 -14.16 32.87
CA ASN A 217 -4.69 -13.83 32.82
C ASN A 217 -4.03 -14.49 34.05
N GLY A 218 -3.28 -15.58 33.86
CA GLY A 218 -2.61 -16.25 34.98
C GLY A 218 -2.33 -17.76 34.83
N TYR A 219 -2.85 -18.45 33.82
CA TYR A 219 -2.47 -19.85 33.60
C TYR A 219 -1.08 -19.95 32.97
N ARG A 220 -0.20 -20.69 33.65
CA ARG A 220 1.19 -20.97 33.25
C ARG A 220 1.31 -22.07 32.18
N ASP A 221 0.26 -22.84 31.91
CA ASP A 221 0.25 -23.89 30.90
C ASP A 221 -1.10 -24.00 30.13
N ALA A 222 -1.05 -24.59 28.93
CA ALA A 222 -2.21 -24.81 28.06
C ALA A 222 -3.16 -25.90 28.60
N VAL A 223 -2.65 -26.80 29.44
CA VAL A 223 -3.40 -27.92 30.04
C VAL A 223 -4.33 -27.45 31.16
N GLY A 224 -3.92 -26.46 31.97
CA GLY A 224 -4.79 -25.83 32.97
C GLY A 224 -5.97 -25.08 32.35
N PHE A 225 -5.76 -24.47 31.18
CA PHE A 225 -6.81 -23.79 30.42
C PHE A 225 -7.91 -24.74 29.92
N LEU A 226 -7.53 -25.89 29.33
CA LEU A 226 -8.50 -26.87 28.81
C LEU A 226 -9.32 -27.55 29.91
N ARG A 227 -8.83 -27.61 31.15
CA ARG A 227 -9.52 -28.23 32.30
C ARG A 227 -10.44 -27.29 33.08
N THR A 228 -10.33 -25.97 32.88
CA THR A 228 -11.05 -24.97 33.69
C THR A 228 -11.74 -23.92 32.82
N VAL A 229 -12.65 -24.36 31.95
CA VAL A 229 -13.59 -23.45 31.29
C VAL A 229 -14.44 -22.78 32.39
N PRO A 230 -14.44 -21.44 32.52
CA PRO A 230 -15.21 -20.78 33.57
C PRO A 230 -16.70 -21.02 33.38
N SER A 231 -17.44 -21.25 34.47
CA SER A 231 -18.89 -21.34 34.42
C SER A 231 -19.51 -20.01 33.97
N ILE A 232 -20.69 -20.06 33.35
CA ILE A 232 -21.47 -18.88 32.94
C ILE A 232 -21.60 -17.88 34.11
N GLY A 233 -21.82 -18.37 35.33
CA GLY A 233 -21.88 -17.53 36.55
C GLY A 233 -20.57 -16.81 36.87
N ALA A 234 -19.41 -17.44 36.67
CA ALA A 234 -18.11 -16.80 36.86
C ALA A 234 -17.83 -15.70 35.83
N ILE A 235 -18.27 -15.91 34.58
CA ILE A 235 -18.23 -14.89 33.51
C ILE A 235 -19.12 -13.71 33.87
N TRP A 236 -20.37 -13.97 34.29
CA TRP A 236 -21.30 -12.93 34.75
C TRP A 236 -20.80 -12.16 35.97
N GLY A 237 -20.17 -12.85 36.93
CA GLY A 237 -19.56 -12.21 38.10
C GLY A 237 -18.43 -11.24 37.71
N ARG A 238 -17.58 -11.61 36.75
CA ARG A 238 -16.53 -10.73 36.21
C ARG A 238 -17.09 -9.56 35.43
N LEU A 239 -18.08 -9.80 34.57
CA LEU A 239 -18.77 -8.73 33.82
C LEU A 239 -19.37 -7.70 34.77
N ARG A 240 -20.07 -8.15 35.81
CA ARG A 240 -20.65 -7.28 36.82
C ARG A 240 -19.57 -6.52 37.59
N GLY A 241 -18.54 -7.20 38.08
CA GLY A 241 -17.44 -6.56 38.81
C GLY A 241 -16.70 -5.51 37.99
N ARG A 242 -16.44 -5.79 36.72
CA ARG A 242 -15.78 -4.85 35.80
C ARG A 242 -16.68 -3.69 35.40
N PHE A 243 -17.96 -3.94 35.15
CA PHE A 243 -18.95 -2.88 34.95
C PHE A 243 -18.99 -1.92 36.13
N TRP A 244 -19.02 -2.42 37.37
CA TRP A 244 -18.96 -1.56 38.54
C TRP A 244 -17.61 -0.84 38.67
N ALA A 245 -16.49 -1.50 38.38
CA ALA A 245 -15.17 -0.85 38.37
C ALA A 245 -15.05 0.25 37.31
N ASP A 246 -15.60 0.05 36.10
CA ASP A 246 -15.62 1.04 35.02
C ASP A 246 -16.60 2.18 35.32
N VAL A 247 -17.73 1.89 35.97
CA VAL A 247 -18.64 2.90 36.52
C VAL A 247 -17.94 3.72 37.60
N HIS A 248 -17.16 3.08 38.50
CA HIS A 248 -16.38 3.78 39.52
C HIS A 248 -15.25 4.62 38.90
N LEU A 249 -14.50 4.07 37.93
CA LEU A 249 -13.47 4.80 37.19
C LEU A 249 -14.06 5.97 36.40
N GLY A 250 -15.19 5.77 35.72
CA GLY A 250 -15.93 6.83 35.05
C GLY A 250 -16.38 7.90 36.04
N ARG A 251 -16.91 7.50 37.20
CA ARG A 251 -17.29 8.41 38.29
C ARG A 251 -16.11 9.18 38.86
N ASP A 252 -14.93 8.57 38.98
CA ASP A 252 -13.72 9.18 39.52
C ASP A 252 -13.00 10.06 38.49
N ILE A 253 -13.04 9.70 37.20
CA ILE A 253 -12.66 10.59 36.08
C ILE A 253 -13.58 11.80 36.07
N ILE A 254 -14.90 11.60 36.14
CA ILE A 254 -15.89 12.68 36.20
C ILE A 254 -15.65 13.55 37.45
N ARG A 255 -15.31 12.98 38.62
CA ARG A 255 -14.95 13.74 39.82
C ARG A 255 -13.66 14.54 39.67
N SER A 256 -12.56 13.92 39.23
CA SER A 256 -11.27 14.62 39.08
C SER A 256 -11.26 15.70 37.97
N PHE A 257 -12.25 15.63 37.07
CA PHE A 257 -12.49 16.62 36.03
C PHE A 257 -13.52 17.69 36.47
N ARG A 258 -14.52 17.31 37.27
CA ARG A 258 -15.45 18.22 37.98
C ARG A 258 -14.71 19.16 38.95
N ASP A 259 -13.62 18.71 39.57
CA ASP A 259 -12.79 19.58 40.41
C ASP A 259 -12.07 20.69 39.60
N ARG A 260 -12.11 20.64 38.25
CA ARG A 260 -11.54 21.66 37.36
C ARG A 260 -12.59 22.51 36.63
N HIS A 261 -13.88 22.15 36.64
CA HIS A 261 -14.95 22.81 35.88
C HIS A 261 -16.27 22.86 36.67
N ASP A 262 -16.96 24.01 36.64
CA ASP A 262 -18.05 24.35 37.57
C ASP A 262 -19.31 23.45 37.49
N SER A 263 -19.52 22.68 36.40
CA SER A 263 -20.70 21.80 36.27
C SER A 263 -20.48 20.57 35.37
N ALA A 264 -21.22 19.48 35.61
CA ALA A 264 -21.19 18.28 34.76
C ALA A 264 -21.58 18.56 33.29
N ALA A 265 -22.44 19.56 33.06
CA ALA A 265 -22.82 20.01 31.73
C ALA A 265 -21.62 20.59 30.95
N SER A 266 -20.76 21.36 31.61
CA SER A 266 -19.55 21.93 30.98
C SER A 266 -18.53 20.85 30.58
N VAL A 267 -18.44 19.77 31.34
CA VAL A 267 -17.57 18.62 31.01
C VAL A 267 -18.11 17.85 29.80
N LEU A 268 -19.42 17.57 29.78
CA LEU A 268 -20.08 16.93 28.63
C LEU A 268 -19.97 17.79 27.38
N ALA A 269 -20.19 19.11 27.49
CA ALA A 269 -20.02 20.06 26.40
C ALA A 269 -18.58 20.06 25.87
N ALA A 270 -17.57 20.00 26.74
CA ALA A 270 -16.17 19.92 26.33
C ALA A 270 -15.89 18.62 25.54
N TYR A 271 -16.29 17.45 26.05
CA TYR A 271 -16.10 16.18 25.32
C TYR A 271 -16.86 16.17 23.98
N ALA A 272 -18.11 16.61 23.97
CA ALA A 272 -18.91 16.74 22.75
C ALA A 272 -18.23 17.67 21.74
N SER A 273 -17.68 18.81 22.19
CA SER A 273 -16.98 19.75 21.32
C SER A 273 -15.72 19.14 20.69
N HIS A 274 -14.97 18.31 21.43
CA HIS A 274 -13.81 17.61 20.88
C HIS A 274 -14.20 16.55 19.85
N ILE A 275 -15.31 15.83 20.08
CA ILE A 275 -15.84 14.87 19.10
C ILE A 275 -16.31 15.59 17.84
N VAL A 276 -17.06 16.69 17.99
CA VAL A 276 -17.51 17.52 16.86
C VAL A 276 -16.30 18.06 16.10
N LEU A 277 -15.28 18.60 16.78
CA LEU A 277 -14.09 19.10 16.09
C LEU A 277 -13.30 17.98 15.38
N ALA A 278 -13.23 16.79 15.96
CA ALA A 278 -12.64 15.64 15.30
C ALA A 278 -13.44 15.23 14.05
N ALA A 279 -14.77 15.20 14.15
CA ALA A 279 -15.65 14.95 13.00
C ALA A 279 -15.50 16.02 11.91
N LEU A 280 -15.36 17.30 12.29
CA LEU A 280 -15.07 18.38 11.35
C LEU A 280 -13.70 18.23 10.69
N VAL A 281 -12.65 17.85 11.44
CA VAL A 281 -11.33 17.58 10.86
C VAL A 281 -11.42 16.44 9.85
N PHE A 282 -12.06 15.32 10.20
CA PHE A 282 -12.28 14.21 9.28
C PHE A 282 -13.07 14.67 8.04
N GLY A 283 -14.20 15.36 8.25
CA GLY A 283 -15.07 15.83 7.18
C GLY A 283 -14.40 16.81 6.23
N LEU A 284 -13.63 17.78 6.73
CA LEU A 284 -12.93 18.77 5.91
C LEU A 284 -11.78 18.16 5.11
N VAL A 285 -11.00 17.25 5.72
CA VAL A 285 -9.93 16.53 5.01
C VAL A 285 -10.53 15.64 3.93
N SER A 286 -11.58 14.88 4.24
CA SER A 286 -12.30 14.06 3.25
C SER A 286 -12.91 14.92 2.15
N LEU A 287 -13.58 16.03 2.49
CA LEU A 287 -14.15 16.94 1.50
C LEU A 287 -13.09 17.51 0.56
N PHE A 288 -11.91 17.87 1.07
CA PHE A 288 -10.81 18.34 0.23
C PHE A 288 -10.41 17.28 -0.81
N PHE A 289 -10.23 16.04 -0.43
CA PHE A 289 -9.76 14.98 -1.32
C PHE A 289 -10.83 14.41 -2.24
N TYR A 290 -12.08 14.31 -1.80
CA TYR A 290 -13.14 13.65 -2.57
C TYR A 290 -13.97 14.61 -3.43
N ALA A 291 -14.03 15.90 -3.08
CA ALA A 291 -14.83 16.85 -3.84
C ALA A 291 -14.32 16.97 -5.29
N PRO A 292 -15.23 17.10 -6.27
CA PRO A 292 -14.84 17.26 -7.67
C PRO A 292 -14.00 18.54 -7.88
N ARG A 293 -13.17 18.54 -8.92
CA ARG A 293 -12.45 19.71 -9.45
C ARG A 293 -12.86 19.97 -10.89
N GLY A 294 -12.76 21.23 -11.32
CA GLY A 294 -13.10 21.62 -12.69
C GLY A 294 -14.53 21.21 -13.05
N ALA A 295 -14.68 20.52 -14.18
CA ALA A 295 -15.99 20.04 -14.63
C ALA A 295 -16.39 18.67 -14.04
N GLY A 296 -15.70 18.19 -13.01
CA GLY A 296 -16.01 16.91 -12.38
C GLY A 296 -15.92 15.75 -13.37
N VAL A 297 -16.97 14.93 -13.43
CA VAL A 297 -17.06 13.77 -14.36
C VAL A 297 -17.04 14.23 -15.81
N ALA A 298 -17.79 15.28 -16.16
CA ALA A 298 -17.86 15.78 -17.53
C ALA A 298 -16.50 16.26 -18.07
N GLY A 299 -15.58 16.68 -17.19
CA GLY A 299 -14.23 17.10 -17.58
C GLY A 299 -13.26 15.95 -17.86
N ILE A 300 -13.57 14.76 -17.35
CA ILE A 300 -12.74 13.54 -17.53
C ILE A 300 -13.37 12.55 -18.52
N GLU A 301 -14.54 12.88 -19.07
CA GLU A 301 -15.17 12.14 -20.17
C GLU A 301 -14.74 12.68 -21.54
N TYR A 302 -14.94 11.90 -22.60
CA TYR A 302 -14.64 12.27 -23.98
C TYR A 302 -15.95 12.52 -24.75
N PRO A 303 -16.12 13.69 -25.41
CA PRO A 303 -15.21 14.84 -25.39
C PRO A 303 -15.25 15.59 -24.05
N PRO A 304 -14.11 16.11 -23.54
CA PRO A 304 -14.06 16.73 -22.22
C PRO A 304 -14.78 18.08 -22.20
N ALA A 305 -15.63 18.27 -21.20
CA ALA A 305 -16.22 19.57 -20.91
C ALA A 305 -15.13 20.55 -20.40
N PRO A 306 -15.19 21.84 -20.79
CA PRO A 306 -14.32 22.86 -20.20
C PRO A 306 -14.37 22.86 -18.67
N ALA A 307 -13.24 23.06 -17.99
CA ALA A 307 -13.18 23.04 -16.52
C ALA A 307 -14.14 24.05 -15.84
N ALA A 308 -14.61 25.07 -16.57
CA ALA A 308 -15.59 26.06 -16.12
C ALA A 308 -17.06 25.60 -16.23
N SER A 309 -17.36 24.51 -16.93
CA SER A 309 -18.72 24.12 -17.35
C SER A 309 -19.24 22.85 -16.67
N GLY A 310 -18.97 22.64 -15.39
CA GLY A 310 -19.52 21.50 -14.63
C GLY A 310 -20.30 21.90 -13.39
N ASP A 311 -20.73 20.89 -12.65
CA ASP A 311 -21.44 21.01 -11.38
C ASP A 311 -20.62 21.75 -10.31
N VAL A 312 -21.24 22.04 -9.17
CA VAL A 312 -20.56 22.64 -8.02
C VAL A 312 -19.34 21.79 -7.62
N ASN A 313 -18.17 22.41 -7.69
CA ASN A 313 -16.87 21.81 -7.41
C ASN A 313 -16.27 22.40 -6.13
N PHE A 314 -15.15 21.83 -5.68
CA PHE A 314 -14.51 22.25 -4.45
C PHE A 314 -14.26 23.76 -4.38
N TRP A 315 -13.70 24.34 -5.43
CA TRP A 315 -13.34 25.76 -5.44
C TRP A 315 -14.56 26.67 -5.45
N SER A 316 -15.59 26.36 -6.23
CA SER A 316 -16.83 27.16 -6.24
C SER A 316 -17.59 27.04 -4.91
N GLY A 317 -17.64 25.85 -4.31
CA GLY A 317 -18.32 25.62 -3.03
C GLY A 317 -17.63 26.24 -1.81
N VAL A 318 -16.29 26.30 -1.77
CA VAL A 318 -15.56 26.92 -0.63
C VAL A 318 -15.44 28.44 -0.76
N THR A 319 -15.47 28.97 -1.98
CA THR A 319 -15.40 30.43 -2.21
C THR A 319 -16.78 31.10 -2.20
N ASN A 320 -17.85 30.33 -2.41
CA ASN A 320 -19.23 30.80 -2.30
C ASN A 320 -20.02 29.98 -1.25
N PRO A 321 -20.26 30.52 -0.04
CA PRO A 321 -20.98 29.83 1.02
C PRO A 321 -22.39 29.34 0.65
N SER A 322 -23.05 29.96 -0.33
CA SER A 322 -24.38 29.51 -0.78
C SER A 322 -24.33 28.19 -1.54
N LEU A 323 -23.17 27.84 -2.12
CA LEU A 323 -22.94 26.60 -2.86
C LEU A 323 -22.34 25.49 -1.99
N PHE A 324 -21.96 25.79 -0.74
CA PHE A 324 -21.36 24.81 0.16
C PHE A 324 -22.24 23.58 0.43
N PRO A 325 -23.57 23.71 0.65
CA PRO A 325 -24.45 22.54 0.80
C PRO A 325 -24.47 21.64 -0.44
N GLU A 326 -24.50 22.25 -1.63
CA GLU A 326 -24.48 21.54 -2.91
C GLU A 326 -23.14 20.83 -3.13
N LEU A 327 -22.01 21.48 -2.81
CA LEU A 327 -20.69 20.84 -2.80
C LEU A 327 -20.65 19.57 -1.95
N VAL A 328 -21.19 19.63 -0.73
CA VAL A 328 -21.24 18.48 0.17
C VAL A 328 -22.10 17.37 -0.41
N GLN A 329 -23.26 17.73 -0.99
CA GLN A 329 -24.18 16.78 -1.61
C GLN A 329 -23.55 16.09 -2.82
N THR A 330 -23.03 16.83 -3.81
CA THR A 330 -22.38 16.29 -5.01
C THR A 330 -21.20 15.40 -4.64
N THR A 331 -20.41 15.80 -3.64
CA THR A 331 -19.29 14.98 -3.15
C THR A 331 -19.79 13.68 -2.52
N TRP A 332 -20.82 13.75 -1.66
CA TRP A 332 -21.37 12.58 -0.98
C TRP A 332 -21.99 11.58 -1.96
N GLU A 333 -22.80 12.05 -2.92
CA GLU A 333 -23.42 11.21 -3.94
C GLU A 333 -22.36 10.45 -4.73
N ARG A 334 -21.29 11.13 -5.17
CA ARG A 334 -20.18 10.51 -5.89
C ARG A 334 -19.42 9.48 -5.04
N VAL A 335 -19.16 9.81 -3.77
CA VAL A 335 -18.48 8.89 -2.85
C VAL A 335 -19.31 7.65 -2.59
N ALA A 336 -20.60 7.82 -2.31
CA ALA A 336 -21.52 6.73 -2.02
C ALA A 336 -21.65 5.77 -3.21
N ASP A 337 -21.82 6.31 -4.42
CA ASP A 337 -21.85 5.56 -5.68
C ASP A 337 -20.58 4.71 -5.87
N GLN A 338 -19.41 5.35 -5.80
CA GLN A 338 -18.14 4.66 -6.05
C GLN A 338 -17.73 3.66 -4.98
N TYR A 339 -18.05 3.93 -3.71
CA TYR A 339 -17.87 2.91 -2.67
C TYR A 339 -18.82 1.73 -2.86
N SER A 340 -20.06 1.97 -3.31
CA SER A 340 -21.01 0.89 -3.60
C SER A 340 -20.49 -0.02 -4.70
N GLU A 341 -19.94 0.53 -5.78
CA GLU A 341 -19.29 -0.24 -6.84
C GLU A 341 -18.09 -1.03 -6.32
N TRP A 342 -17.24 -0.44 -5.47
CA TRP A 342 -16.11 -1.14 -4.86
C TRP A 342 -16.54 -2.33 -3.97
N PHE A 343 -17.70 -2.24 -3.31
CA PHE A 343 -18.25 -3.36 -2.53
C PHE A 343 -18.90 -4.46 -3.39
N SER A 344 -19.21 -4.20 -4.67
CA SER A 344 -19.93 -5.16 -5.53
C SER A 344 -19.22 -6.50 -5.66
N PRO A 345 -17.90 -6.59 -5.93
CA PRO A 345 -17.23 -7.88 -6.06
C PRO A 345 -17.28 -8.74 -4.79
N ALA A 346 -17.18 -8.11 -3.62
CA ALA A 346 -17.30 -8.82 -2.34
C ALA A 346 -18.75 -9.29 -2.09
N SER A 347 -19.73 -8.50 -2.51
CA SER A 347 -21.16 -8.85 -2.48
C SER A 347 -21.45 -10.03 -3.41
N GLU A 348 -20.98 -10.00 -4.66
CA GLU A 348 -21.14 -11.06 -5.66
C GLU A 348 -20.50 -12.39 -5.22
N LYS A 349 -19.31 -12.32 -4.60
CA LYS A 349 -18.67 -13.50 -3.98
C LYS A 349 -19.45 -14.06 -2.80
N ALA A 350 -20.25 -13.24 -2.10
CA ALA A 350 -21.07 -13.66 -0.97
C ALA A 350 -22.47 -14.17 -1.37
N THR A 351 -22.97 -13.82 -2.57
CA THR A 351 -24.34 -14.07 -3.03
C THR A 351 -24.48 -15.20 -4.05
N THR A 352 -23.53 -16.14 -4.17
CA THR A 352 -23.76 -17.38 -4.94
C THR A 352 -24.85 -18.24 -4.27
N THR A 353 -26.12 -17.92 -4.49
CA THR A 353 -27.29 -18.58 -3.89
C THR A 353 -27.84 -19.74 -4.71
N ASP A 354 -27.30 -19.99 -5.91
CA ASP A 354 -27.88 -20.98 -6.84
C ASP A 354 -27.35 -22.41 -6.65
N THR A 355 -26.32 -22.65 -5.83
CA THR A 355 -25.67 -23.97 -5.69
C THR A 355 -25.78 -24.61 -4.30
N GLY A 356 -26.54 -24.00 -3.37
CA GLY A 356 -26.63 -24.42 -1.97
C GLY A 356 -25.32 -24.20 -1.20
N LEU A 357 -25.37 -24.16 0.14
CA LEU A 357 -24.26 -23.73 1.02
C LEU A 357 -22.90 -24.39 0.69
N VAL A 358 -22.89 -25.67 0.35
CA VAL A 358 -21.65 -26.42 0.04
C VAL A 358 -21.10 -26.07 -1.35
N GLY A 359 -21.96 -25.87 -2.34
CA GLY A 359 -21.57 -25.43 -3.69
C GLY A 359 -21.02 -24.00 -3.66
N SER A 360 -21.68 -23.10 -2.94
CA SER A 360 -21.23 -21.73 -2.71
C SER A 360 -19.86 -21.68 -2.03
N ILE A 361 -19.64 -22.52 -1.01
CA ILE A 361 -18.35 -22.62 -0.32
C ILE A 361 -17.27 -23.13 -1.28
N LYS A 362 -17.55 -24.14 -2.11
CA LYS A 362 -16.56 -24.69 -3.06
C LYS A 362 -16.17 -23.68 -4.13
N THR A 363 -17.15 -23.02 -4.78
CA THR A 363 -16.89 -21.97 -5.78
C THR A 363 -16.15 -20.78 -5.17
N PHE A 364 -16.50 -20.40 -3.94
CA PHE A 364 -15.78 -19.38 -3.20
C PHE A 364 -14.32 -19.79 -2.98
N TYR A 365 -14.05 -21.00 -2.45
CA TYR A 365 -12.69 -21.51 -2.25
C TYR A 365 -11.88 -21.57 -3.55
N GLU A 366 -12.46 -22.08 -4.65
CA GLU A 366 -11.81 -22.11 -5.96
C GLU A 366 -11.50 -20.69 -6.50
N SER A 367 -12.36 -19.70 -6.20
CA SER A 367 -12.13 -18.29 -6.57
C SER A 367 -11.00 -17.63 -5.77
N VAL A 368 -10.82 -17.99 -4.50
CA VAL A 368 -9.81 -17.35 -3.62
C VAL A 368 -8.50 -18.13 -3.50
N ASP A 369 -8.41 -19.39 -3.93
CA ASP A 369 -7.23 -20.25 -3.77
C ASP A 369 -5.95 -19.60 -4.33
N GLY A 370 -6.04 -19.06 -5.56
CA GLY A 370 -4.93 -18.33 -6.18
C GLY A 370 -4.55 -17.03 -5.45
N HIS A 371 -5.47 -16.40 -4.72
CA HIS A 371 -5.19 -15.19 -3.94
C HIS A 371 -4.38 -15.51 -2.69
N TYR A 372 -4.74 -16.60 -2.01
CA TYR A 372 -3.99 -17.10 -0.86
C TYR A 372 -2.59 -17.53 -1.26
N GLU A 373 -2.43 -18.24 -2.38
CA GLU A 373 -1.13 -18.66 -2.86
C GLU A 373 -0.18 -17.47 -3.06
N VAL A 374 -0.64 -16.40 -3.74
CA VAL A 374 0.14 -15.18 -3.96
C VAL A 374 0.52 -14.53 -2.63
N LEU A 375 -0.43 -14.35 -1.71
CA LEU A 375 -0.18 -13.72 -0.41
C LEU A 375 0.79 -14.55 0.45
N LEU A 376 0.58 -15.87 0.54
CA LEU A 376 1.39 -16.76 1.36
C LEU A 376 2.80 -16.91 0.80
N LYS A 377 2.98 -16.92 -0.52
CA LYS A 377 4.32 -16.84 -1.15
C LYS A 377 5.00 -15.52 -0.81
N ALA A 378 4.32 -14.38 -0.97
CA ALA A 378 4.88 -13.08 -0.62
C ALA A 378 5.33 -13.06 0.85
N LEU A 379 4.46 -13.47 1.78
CA LEU A 379 4.75 -13.53 3.21
C LEU A 379 5.88 -14.52 3.56
N GLY A 380 5.80 -15.75 3.06
CA GLY A 380 6.72 -16.83 3.41
C GLY A 380 8.14 -16.59 2.91
N TYR A 381 8.30 -16.08 1.69
CA TYR A 381 9.62 -15.85 1.10
C TYR A 381 10.22 -14.49 1.48
N THR A 382 9.41 -13.52 1.89
CA THR A 382 9.91 -12.14 2.10
C THR A 382 9.65 -11.52 3.47
N ALA A 383 8.78 -12.12 4.29
CA ALA A 383 8.48 -11.67 5.65
C ALA A 383 8.57 -12.77 6.72
N ALA A 384 9.11 -13.95 6.37
CA ALA A 384 9.23 -15.10 7.28
C ALA A 384 9.80 -14.76 8.66
N PRO A 385 10.92 -14.01 8.80
CA PRO A 385 11.46 -13.65 10.11
C PRO A 385 10.46 -12.88 10.97
N LEU A 386 9.75 -11.91 10.38
CA LEU A 386 8.75 -11.13 11.09
C LEU A 386 7.60 -12.01 11.58
N LEU A 387 7.11 -12.94 10.74
CA LEU A 387 6.05 -13.89 11.13
C LEU A 387 6.48 -14.85 12.24
N LEU A 388 7.70 -15.40 12.15
CA LEU A 388 8.22 -16.30 13.17
C LEU A 388 8.39 -15.57 14.51
N PHE A 389 8.98 -14.38 14.49
CA PHE A 389 9.09 -13.56 15.70
C PHE A 389 7.74 -13.06 16.20
N SER A 390 6.75 -12.81 15.34
CA SER A 390 5.42 -12.41 15.81
C SER A 390 4.71 -13.56 16.52
N MET A 391 4.84 -14.79 16.02
CA MET A 391 4.30 -15.97 16.69
C MET A 391 5.00 -16.19 18.02
N PHE A 392 6.32 -16.10 18.05
CA PHE A 392 7.12 -16.25 19.27
C PHE A 392 6.81 -15.15 20.30
N GLY A 393 6.77 -13.88 19.89
CA GLY A 393 6.47 -12.76 20.77
C GLY A 393 5.05 -12.79 21.33
N TYR A 394 4.07 -13.21 20.52
CA TYR A 394 2.70 -13.46 21.00
C TYR A 394 2.65 -14.63 22.01
N ALA A 395 3.38 -15.72 21.75
CA ALA A 395 3.47 -16.86 22.67
C ALA A 395 4.14 -16.45 24.00
N LEU A 396 5.22 -15.67 23.96
CA LEU A 396 5.89 -15.15 25.15
C LEU A 396 5.00 -14.21 25.97
N ASP A 397 4.25 -13.33 25.29
CA ASP A 397 3.24 -12.49 25.96
C ASP A 397 2.23 -13.37 26.70
N ARG A 398 1.82 -14.48 26.09
CA ARG A 398 0.81 -15.38 26.66
C ARG A 398 1.32 -16.26 27.80
N LEU A 399 2.55 -16.74 27.71
CA LEU A 399 3.12 -17.73 28.64
C LEU A 399 3.96 -17.09 29.76
N GLY A 400 4.58 -15.94 29.50
CA GLY A 400 5.64 -15.40 30.34
C GLY A 400 5.32 -14.13 31.14
N THR A 401 4.19 -13.46 30.91
CA THR A 401 3.92 -12.14 31.51
C THR A 401 3.04 -12.22 32.77
N VAL A 402 3.53 -11.63 33.87
CA VAL A 402 2.76 -11.47 35.13
C VAL A 402 1.72 -10.36 35.04
N LYS A 403 1.93 -9.38 34.15
CA LYS A 403 1.00 -8.29 33.84
C LYS A 403 0.52 -8.42 32.40
N PRO A 404 -0.81 -8.43 32.14
CA PRO A 404 -1.34 -8.55 30.79
C PRO A 404 -0.99 -7.31 29.96
N ARG A 405 -0.36 -7.53 28.80
CA ARG A 405 -0.13 -6.48 27.80
C ARG A 405 -1.24 -6.60 26.76
N HIS A 406 -2.06 -5.57 26.60
CA HIS A 406 -3.22 -5.63 25.69
C HIS A 406 -2.85 -5.31 24.23
N LEU A 407 -1.81 -4.50 24.02
CA LEU A 407 -1.37 -4.07 22.68
C LEU A 407 -0.89 -5.25 21.81
N VAL A 408 -0.08 -6.15 22.40
CA VAL A 408 0.51 -7.30 21.70
C VAL A 408 -0.56 -8.26 21.14
N PRO A 409 -1.52 -8.77 21.93
CA PRO A 409 -2.57 -9.64 21.42
C PRO A 409 -3.51 -8.90 20.46
N PHE A 410 -3.83 -7.63 20.68
CA PHE A 410 -4.64 -6.84 19.76
C PHE A 410 -4.02 -6.77 18.36
N ALA A 411 -2.73 -6.42 18.30
CA ALA A 411 -1.97 -6.33 17.05
C ALA A 411 -1.81 -7.70 16.39
N ALA A 412 -1.57 -8.76 17.17
CA ALA A 412 -1.52 -10.14 16.69
C ALA A 412 -2.85 -10.57 16.06
N TYR A 413 -3.99 -10.31 16.71
CA TYR A 413 -5.31 -10.63 16.18
C TYR A 413 -5.57 -9.94 14.85
N GLY A 414 -5.32 -8.63 14.78
CA GLY A 414 -5.50 -7.89 13.52
C GLY A 414 -4.62 -8.41 12.39
N GLY A 415 -3.33 -8.66 12.68
CA GLY A 415 -2.37 -9.14 11.69
C GLY A 415 -2.66 -10.56 11.19
N TYR A 416 -2.98 -11.51 12.08
CA TYR A 416 -3.29 -12.89 11.67
C TYR A 416 -4.66 -13.00 10.98
N VAL A 417 -5.67 -12.26 11.42
CA VAL A 417 -6.97 -12.22 10.73
C VAL A 417 -6.80 -11.62 9.33
N SER A 418 -5.89 -10.66 9.14
CA SER A 418 -5.60 -10.08 7.82
C SER A 418 -5.07 -11.10 6.81
N ILE A 419 -4.37 -12.16 7.25
CA ILE A 419 -3.93 -13.26 6.37
C ILE A 419 -5.15 -13.98 5.74
N LEU A 420 -6.26 -14.05 6.49
CA LEU A 420 -7.50 -14.70 6.07
C LEU A 420 -8.43 -13.72 5.36
N GLY A 421 -8.59 -12.50 5.88
CA GLY A 421 -9.61 -11.55 5.42
C GLY A 421 -9.30 -10.89 4.07
N TYR A 422 -8.05 -10.50 3.82
CA TYR A 422 -7.72 -9.75 2.59
C TYR A 422 -7.87 -10.58 1.30
N PRO A 423 -7.41 -11.85 1.23
CA PRO A 423 -7.62 -12.68 0.04
C PRO A 423 -9.09 -12.89 -0.31
N ILE A 424 -9.97 -12.87 0.69
CA ILE A 424 -11.42 -13.01 0.55
C ILE A 424 -12.05 -11.75 -0.07
N GLY A 425 -11.68 -10.58 0.47
CA GLY A 425 -12.30 -9.31 0.09
C GLY A 425 -11.79 -8.71 -1.22
N THR A 426 -10.67 -9.20 -1.74
CA THR A 426 -10.06 -8.66 -2.97
C THR A 426 -10.58 -9.38 -4.22
N ASP A 427 -10.69 -8.63 -5.32
CA ASP A 427 -10.99 -9.11 -6.67
C ASP A 427 -9.78 -9.79 -7.33
N ILE A 428 -8.55 -9.37 -7.00
CA ILE A 428 -7.29 -9.90 -7.54
C ILE A 428 -6.31 -10.46 -6.50
N GLY A 429 -5.62 -11.55 -6.85
CA GLY A 429 -4.49 -12.07 -6.08
C GLY A 429 -3.29 -11.12 -6.14
N ALA A 430 -2.98 -10.48 -5.02
CA ALA A 430 -2.04 -9.37 -4.99
C ALA A 430 -1.01 -9.49 -3.85
N PRO A 431 0.31 -9.41 -4.15
CA PRO A 431 1.34 -9.56 -3.12
C PRO A 431 1.41 -8.36 -2.16
N TRP A 432 0.94 -7.17 -2.56
CA TRP A 432 0.90 -5.98 -1.69
C TRP A 432 -0.06 -6.11 -0.50
N LEU A 433 -0.99 -7.07 -0.52
CA LEU A 433 -1.84 -7.36 0.63
C LEU A 433 -1.03 -7.79 1.87
N ALA A 434 0.21 -8.29 1.66
CA ALA A 434 1.14 -8.60 2.73
C ALA A 434 1.47 -7.37 3.60
N VAL A 435 1.40 -6.14 3.07
CA VAL A 435 1.60 -4.89 3.82
C VAL A 435 0.66 -4.83 5.03
N HIS A 436 -0.62 -5.15 4.82
CA HIS A 436 -1.64 -5.08 5.86
C HIS A 436 -1.49 -6.13 6.95
N VAL A 437 -0.74 -7.20 6.68
CA VAL A 437 -0.38 -8.25 7.64
C VAL A 437 0.87 -7.85 8.43
N VAL A 438 1.94 -7.44 7.74
CA VAL A 438 3.25 -7.23 8.39
C VAL A 438 3.30 -5.98 9.27
N VAL A 439 2.54 -4.93 8.94
CA VAL A 439 2.51 -3.69 9.74
C VAL A 439 2.00 -3.95 11.17
N PRO A 440 0.80 -4.52 11.41
CA PRO A 440 0.36 -4.84 12.76
C PRO A 440 1.23 -5.93 13.42
N LEU A 441 1.70 -6.94 12.68
CA LEU A 441 2.56 -8.00 13.23
C LEU A 441 3.97 -7.53 13.62
N SER A 442 4.39 -6.32 13.20
CA SER A 442 5.65 -5.71 13.64
C SER A 442 5.73 -5.54 15.17
N ILE A 443 4.59 -5.32 15.84
CA ILE A 443 4.51 -5.17 17.30
C ILE A 443 4.88 -6.49 18.02
N PRO A 444 4.15 -7.60 17.82
CA PRO A 444 4.52 -8.88 18.43
C PRO A 444 5.89 -9.38 17.94
N ALA A 445 6.28 -9.12 16.68
CA ALA A 445 7.60 -9.48 16.18
C ALA A 445 8.72 -8.78 16.96
N ALA A 446 8.55 -7.49 17.25
CA ALA A 446 9.49 -6.74 18.06
C ALA A 446 9.64 -7.31 19.48
N VAL A 447 8.54 -7.76 20.09
CA VAL A 447 8.57 -8.45 21.38
C VAL A 447 9.37 -9.75 21.29
N GLY A 448 9.15 -10.54 20.23
CA GLY A 448 9.86 -11.81 20.00
C GLY A 448 11.36 -11.62 19.84
N VAL A 449 11.80 -10.72 18.96
CA VAL A 449 13.23 -10.50 18.71
C VAL A 449 13.92 -9.85 19.91
N ALA A 450 13.25 -8.90 20.59
CA ALA A 450 13.80 -8.29 21.80
C ALA A 450 14.00 -9.32 22.92
N ALA A 451 13.14 -10.34 23.02
CA ALA A 451 13.33 -11.42 23.97
C ALA A 451 14.59 -12.25 23.68
N VAL A 452 14.87 -12.57 22.41
CA VAL A 452 16.11 -13.27 22.01
C VAL A 452 17.35 -12.45 22.36
N ILE A 453 17.32 -11.14 22.09
CA ILE A 453 18.45 -10.24 22.41
C ILE A 453 18.68 -10.15 23.92
N ARG A 454 17.60 -10.03 24.71
CA ARG A 454 17.71 -10.02 26.18
C ARG A 454 18.25 -11.34 26.71
N TRP A 455 17.80 -12.47 26.17
CA TRP A 455 18.33 -13.78 26.54
C TRP A 455 19.83 -13.88 26.23
N GLY A 456 20.27 -13.46 25.04
CA GLY A 456 21.69 -13.40 24.71
C GLY A 456 22.50 -12.50 25.66
N ASN A 457 21.97 -11.33 26.01
CA ASN A 457 22.60 -10.41 26.96
C ASN A 457 22.68 -10.99 28.39
N GLU A 458 21.67 -11.74 28.82
CA GLU A 458 21.63 -12.43 30.11
C GLU A 458 22.63 -13.58 30.13
N SER A 459 22.67 -14.41 29.09
CA SER A 459 23.69 -15.47 28.95
C SER A 459 25.11 -14.90 28.96
N LEU A 460 25.35 -13.74 28.32
CA LEU A 460 26.64 -13.03 28.42
C LEU A 460 26.95 -12.52 29.84
N SER A 461 25.95 -12.30 30.70
CA SER A 461 26.16 -11.84 32.07
C SER A 461 26.40 -12.97 33.06
N THR A 462 25.93 -14.18 32.72
CA THR A 462 26.11 -15.40 33.51
C THR A 462 27.25 -16.27 32.96
N ASP A 463 28.07 -15.75 32.04
CA ASP A 463 29.12 -16.48 31.31
C ASP A 463 28.64 -17.79 30.66
N ASP A 464 27.36 -17.86 30.27
CA ASP A 464 26.78 -18.94 29.48
C ASP A 464 27.11 -18.72 28.00
N VAL A 465 28.27 -19.24 27.60
CA VAL A 465 28.77 -19.14 26.22
C VAL A 465 27.81 -19.77 25.22
N THR A 466 27.14 -20.87 25.60
CA THR A 466 26.24 -21.60 24.70
C THR A 466 24.99 -20.77 24.40
N GLY A 467 24.32 -20.25 25.41
CA GLY A 467 23.14 -19.40 25.22
C GLY A 467 23.46 -18.11 24.46
N ALA A 468 24.61 -17.48 24.75
CA ALA A 468 25.08 -16.30 24.03
C ALA A 468 25.36 -16.61 22.55
N ALA A 469 26.01 -17.74 22.25
CA ALA A 469 26.30 -18.17 20.88
C ALA A 469 25.02 -18.48 20.08
N ILE A 470 24.03 -19.14 20.70
CA ILE A 470 22.74 -19.43 20.07
C ILE A 470 22.02 -18.13 19.71
N ALA A 471 21.93 -17.17 20.65
CA ALA A 471 21.29 -15.89 20.39
C ALA A 471 22.00 -15.12 19.27
N ALA A 472 23.33 -15.07 19.29
CA ALA A 472 24.12 -14.43 18.24
C ALA A 472 23.92 -15.10 16.86
N ALA A 473 23.89 -16.43 16.81
CA ALA A 473 23.64 -17.18 15.58
C ALA A 473 22.25 -16.89 15.00
N ILE A 474 21.20 -16.84 15.85
CA ILE A 474 19.85 -16.48 15.42
C ILE A 474 19.83 -15.08 14.80
N VAL A 475 20.44 -14.10 15.46
CA VAL A 475 20.49 -12.71 14.98
C VAL A 475 21.25 -12.60 13.67
N LEU A 476 22.40 -13.27 13.56
CA LEU A 476 23.21 -13.26 12.35
C LEU A 476 22.48 -13.91 11.17
N LEU A 477 21.87 -15.09 11.37
CA LEU A 477 21.10 -15.80 10.34
C LEU A 477 19.90 -14.99 9.87
N VAL A 478 19.14 -14.40 10.80
CA VAL A 478 18.00 -13.54 10.46
C VAL A 478 18.45 -12.30 9.70
N THR A 479 19.52 -11.65 10.15
CA THR A 479 20.04 -10.44 9.49
C THR A 479 20.52 -10.78 8.08
N ALA A 480 21.29 -11.85 7.92
CA ALA A 480 21.74 -12.33 6.61
C ALA A 480 20.56 -12.66 5.69
N LEU A 481 19.53 -13.34 6.19
CA LEU A 481 18.32 -13.66 5.43
C LEU A 481 17.59 -12.39 4.99
N VAL A 482 17.34 -11.43 5.88
CA VAL A 482 16.63 -10.18 5.56
C VAL A 482 17.42 -9.36 4.54
N VAL A 483 18.74 -9.21 4.73
CA VAL A 483 19.61 -8.47 3.81
C VAL A 483 19.67 -9.16 2.44
N ASN A 484 19.84 -10.48 2.41
CA ASN A 484 19.83 -11.24 1.17
C ASN A 484 18.49 -11.13 0.44
N THR A 485 17.37 -11.24 1.14
CA THR A 485 16.04 -11.08 0.55
C THR A 485 15.82 -9.65 0.04
N ALA A 486 16.26 -8.63 0.78
CA ALA A 486 16.17 -7.25 0.32
C ALA A 486 16.99 -7.04 -0.96
N ALA A 487 18.26 -7.47 -0.98
CA ALA A 487 19.11 -7.36 -2.16
C ALA A 487 18.50 -8.10 -3.35
N THR A 488 18.18 -9.39 -3.17
CA THR A 488 17.76 -10.27 -4.28
C THR A 488 16.34 -10.03 -4.77
N ARG A 489 15.40 -9.65 -3.90
CA ARG A 489 13.96 -9.52 -4.22
C ARG A 489 13.46 -8.09 -4.30
N VAL A 490 14.20 -7.11 -3.77
CA VAL A 490 13.77 -5.70 -3.81
C VAL A 490 14.57 -4.88 -4.81
N TYR A 491 15.88 -5.12 -4.93
CA TYR A 491 16.76 -4.27 -5.76
C TYR A 491 17.29 -4.94 -7.03
N THR A 492 17.37 -6.27 -7.12
CA THR A 492 17.99 -6.93 -8.28
C THR A 492 17.04 -7.76 -9.14
N ASN A 493 16.11 -8.52 -8.54
CA ASN A 493 15.15 -9.33 -9.32
C ASN A 493 13.79 -8.63 -9.39
N GLU A 494 13.68 -7.63 -10.26
CA GLU A 494 12.50 -6.77 -10.36
C GLU A 494 11.42 -7.30 -11.31
N HIS A 495 11.59 -8.51 -11.88
CA HIS A 495 10.67 -9.12 -12.83
C HIS A 495 10.18 -10.51 -12.36
N LEU A 496 9.21 -11.04 -13.09
CA LEU A 496 8.31 -12.10 -12.63
C LEU A 496 8.93 -13.48 -12.39
N GLU A 497 10.07 -13.81 -12.99
CA GLU A 497 10.65 -15.16 -12.82
C GLU A 497 11.25 -15.33 -11.41
N GLY A 498 10.46 -15.94 -10.54
CA GLY A 498 10.85 -16.39 -9.21
C GLY A 498 10.73 -15.36 -8.10
N ASN A 499 10.36 -14.10 -8.35
CA ASN A 499 10.14 -13.10 -7.29
C ASN A 499 8.65 -13.05 -6.85
N PRO A 500 8.31 -13.47 -5.62
CA PRO A 500 6.93 -13.52 -5.14
C PRO A 500 6.33 -12.13 -4.79
N LEU A 501 7.11 -11.05 -4.88
CA LEU A 501 6.62 -9.68 -4.70
C LEU A 501 6.17 -9.03 -6.02
N VAL A 502 6.56 -9.59 -7.16
CA VAL A 502 6.23 -9.05 -8.47
C VAL A 502 4.87 -9.62 -8.88
N GLN A 503 3.91 -8.72 -9.15
CA GLN A 503 2.60 -9.11 -9.67
C GLN A 503 2.70 -9.31 -11.19
N TYR A 504 1.77 -10.09 -11.76
CA TYR A 504 1.81 -10.53 -13.16
C TYR A 504 1.85 -9.41 -14.19
N ALA A 505 1.53 -8.16 -13.82
CA ALA A 505 1.46 -7.00 -14.71
C ALA A 505 2.69 -6.07 -14.61
N GLN A 506 3.84 -6.59 -14.20
CA GLN A 506 5.13 -5.89 -14.23
C GLN A 506 5.84 -6.13 -15.58
N PRO A 507 6.06 -5.09 -16.41
CA PRO A 507 6.86 -5.21 -17.63
C PRO A 507 8.32 -5.59 -17.36
N GLN A 508 8.97 -6.19 -18.35
CA GLN A 508 10.40 -6.48 -18.33
C GLN A 508 11.23 -5.19 -18.35
N GLU A 509 12.26 -5.12 -17.52
CA GLU A 509 13.12 -3.94 -17.40
C GLU A 509 13.89 -3.59 -18.70
N SER A 510 14.08 -4.55 -19.61
CA SER A 510 14.73 -4.30 -20.91
C SER A 510 13.99 -3.28 -21.77
N LEU A 511 12.70 -3.03 -21.48
CA LEU A 511 11.85 -2.02 -22.12
C LEU A 511 12.31 -0.59 -21.83
N ARG A 512 12.99 -0.34 -20.71
CA ARG A 512 13.45 1.01 -20.33
C ARG A 512 14.27 1.69 -21.43
N ALA A 513 15.13 0.94 -22.11
CA ALA A 513 15.96 1.49 -23.17
C ALA A 513 15.11 2.05 -24.32
N ASP A 514 14.01 1.38 -24.67
CA ASP A 514 13.12 1.78 -25.75
C ASP A 514 12.18 2.93 -25.32
N LEU A 515 11.80 2.98 -24.03
CA LEU A 515 11.08 4.12 -23.46
C LEU A 515 11.94 5.39 -23.41
N ALA A 516 13.20 5.29 -23.01
CA ALA A 516 14.13 6.43 -23.01
C ALA A 516 14.41 6.93 -24.44
N GLU A 517 14.45 6.01 -25.41
CA GLU A 517 14.59 6.34 -26.82
C GLU A 517 13.36 7.06 -27.37
N MET A 518 12.16 6.63 -26.96
CA MET A 518 10.90 7.30 -27.28
C MET A 518 10.84 8.74 -26.75
N ASP A 519 11.22 8.98 -25.49
CA ASP A 519 11.33 10.34 -24.91
C ASP A 519 12.31 11.22 -25.71
N ARG A 520 13.49 10.67 -26.02
CA ARG A 520 14.51 11.35 -26.85
C ARG A 520 13.96 11.74 -28.22
N ILE A 521 13.23 10.84 -28.87
CA ILE A 521 12.61 11.06 -30.18
C ILE A 521 11.51 12.12 -30.08
N ALA A 522 10.57 12.00 -29.15
CA ALA A 522 9.47 12.95 -28.98
C ALA A 522 9.99 14.38 -28.78
N THR A 523 11.07 14.53 -28.00
CA THR A 523 11.73 15.84 -27.81
C THR A 523 12.36 16.40 -29.11
N ALA A 524 12.79 15.53 -30.02
CA ALA A 524 13.54 15.92 -31.23
C ALA A 524 12.67 16.02 -32.50
N ASN A 525 11.57 15.28 -32.58
CA ASN A 525 10.81 15.01 -33.81
C ASN A 525 9.73 16.07 -34.15
N GLY A 526 9.72 17.20 -33.46
CA GLY A 526 8.80 18.30 -33.75
C GLY A 526 7.32 17.86 -33.70
N ASN A 527 6.53 18.23 -34.70
CA ASN A 527 5.08 17.89 -34.75
C ASN A 527 4.79 16.60 -35.54
N GLY A 528 5.80 15.80 -35.88
CA GLY A 528 5.62 14.52 -36.58
C GLY A 528 4.99 13.46 -35.68
N THR A 529 4.50 12.37 -36.27
CA THR A 529 4.15 11.18 -35.48
C THR A 529 5.43 10.56 -34.91
N ASP A 530 5.48 10.34 -33.60
CA ASP A 530 6.62 9.70 -32.92
C ASP A 530 6.47 8.19 -32.91
N VAL A 531 5.26 7.71 -32.60
CA VAL A 531 4.93 6.30 -32.42
C VAL A 531 3.69 5.94 -33.22
N VAL A 532 3.77 4.88 -34.01
CA VAL A 532 2.60 4.22 -34.59
C VAL A 532 2.28 2.97 -33.77
N MET A 533 1.11 2.94 -33.15
CA MET A 533 0.56 1.76 -32.51
C MET A 533 -0.23 0.94 -33.53
N TYR A 534 0.07 -0.35 -33.67
CA TYR A 534 -0.55 -1.20 -34.68
C TYR A 534 -1.22 -2.44 -34.09
N HIS A 535 -2.40 -2.76 -34.60
CA HIS A 535 -3.07 -4.04 -34.39
C HIS A 535 -4.02 -4.35 -35.57
N GLY A 536 -3.76 -5.39 -36.36
CA GLY A 536 -4.48 -5.67 -37.60
C GLY A 536 -5.29 -6.96 -37.64
N GLU A 537 -5.23 -7.81 -36.61
CA GLU A 537 -6.13 -8.97 -36.50
C GLU A 537 -7.60 -8.53 -36.43
N ARG A 538 -8.54 -9.42 -36.82
CA ARG A 538 -9.99 -9.18 -36.86
C ARG A 538 -10.78 -10.36 -36.30
N GLY A 539 -12.05 -10.16 -35.94
CA GLY A 539 -12.94 -11.20 -35.40
C GLY A 539 -12.61 -11.56 -33.94
N ASP A 540 -12.78 -12.84 -33.56
CA ASP A 540 -12.54 -13.28 -32.16
C ASP A 540 -11.12 -13.00 -31.65
N ALA A 541 -10.12 -12.94 -32.56
CA ALA A 541 -8.74 -12.55 -32.24
C ALA A 541 -8.58 -11.05 -31.89
N TYR A 542 -9.49 -10.23 -32.39
CA TYR A 542 -9.57 -8.77 -32.18
C TYR A 542 -10.55 -8.37 -31.05
N ASP A 543 -11.56 -9.21 -30.78
CA ASP A 543 -12.51 -9.05 -29.69
C ASP A 543 -12.01 -9.62 -28.35
N GLY A 544 -10.88 -10.33 -28.36
CA GLY A 544 -10.15 -10.66 -27.13
C GLY A 544 -9.73 -9.41 -26.37
N ASP A 545 -9.60 -9.51 -25.05
CA ASP A 545 -9.18 -8.44 -24.13
C ASP A 545 -7.71 -8.00 -24.31
N ASP A 546 -7.16 -8.12 -25.52
CA ASP A 546 -5.73 -8.07 -25.80
C ASP A 546 -5.34 -7.00 -26.83
N ALA A 547 -6.21 -6.67 -27.80
CA ALA A 547 -5.91 -5.70 -28.85
C ALA A 547 -5.46 -4.34 -28.27
N TYR A 548 -4.39 -3.74 -28.82
CA TYR A 548 -3.94 -2.38 -28.45
C TYR A 548 -4.68 -1.28 -29.19
N VAL A 549 -5.15 -1.56 -30.40
CA VAL A 549 -5.87 -0.62 -31.27
C VAL A 549 -7.15 -1.30 -31.74
N LYS A 550 -8.24 -0.52 -31.85
CA LYS A 550 -9.49 -0.96 -32.47
C LYS A 550 -9.99 0.08 -33.47
N GLU A 551 -10.68 -0.36 -34.52
CA GLU A 551 -11.18 0.42 -35.66
C GLU A 551 -12.18 1.52 -35.25
N ASP A 552 -13.12 1.23 -34.33
CA ASP A 552 -14.17 2.17 -33.93
C ASP A 552 -14.25 2.34 -32.41
N ARG A 553 -13.79 3.49 -31.90
CA ARG A 553 -13.83 3.85 -30.48
C ARG A 553 -15.23 3.78 -29.89
N SER A 554 -16.27 4.11 -30.64
CA SER A 554 -17.63 4.17 -30.12
C SER A 554 -18.18 2.80 -29.67
N GLN A 555 -17.52 1.71 -30.07
CA GLN A 555 -17.92 0.35 -29.75
C GLN A 555 -17.15 -0.25 -28.56
N TRP A 556 -16.28 0.52 -27.89
CA TRP A 556 -15.49 0.01 -26.76
C TRP A 556 -16.22 0.20 -25.44
N ASN A 557 -16.06 -0.77 -24.54
CA ASN A 557 -16.29 -0.54 -23.12
C ASN A 557 -15.35 0.61 -22.67
N ASP A 558 -15.85 1.52 -21.84
CA ASP A 558 -15.08 2.67 -21.32
C ASP A 558 -14.67 3.74 -22.36
N SER A 559 -15.22 3.71 -23.58
CA SER A 559 -14.95 4.69 -24.65
C SER A 559 -15.26 6.15 -24.28
N TRP A 560 -16.10 6.34 -23.25
CA TRP A 560 -16.49 7.65 -22.73
C TRP A 560 -15.43 8.29 -21.83
N TRP A 561 -14.38 7.59 -21.36
CA TRP A 561 -13.31 8.25 -20.59
C TRP A 561 -12.32 9.00 -21.49
N ASN A 562 -11.81 10.15 -21.06
CA ASN A 562 -10.77 10.91 -21.77
C ASN A 562 -9.37 10.30 -21.57
N THR A 563 -9.21 9.06 -22.03
CA THR A 563 -7.95 8.34 -22.08
C THR A 563 -7.23 8.66 -23.40
N ARG A 564 -6.09 9.33 -23.30
CA ARG A 564 -5.22 9.69 -24.43
C ARG A 564 -4.03 8.74 -24.49
N PRO A 565 -3.54 8.40 -25.69
CA PRO A 565 -4.15 8.64 -27.01
C PRO A 565 -5.53 7.98 -27.16
N THR A 566 -6.48 8.67 -27.80
CA THR A 566 -7.89 8.21 -27.86
C THR A 566 -8.08 7.02 -28.80
N CYS A 567 -7.13 6.75 -29.68
CA CYS A 567 -7.17 5.60 -30.59
C CYS A 567 -6.70 4.27 -29.95
N LEU A 568 -6.30 4.28 -28.66
CA LEU A 568 -5.84 3.08 -27.96
C LEU A 568 -6.89 2.43 -27.07
N GLN A 569 -6.86 1.09 -27.05
CA GLN A 569 -7.39 0.28 -25.97
C GLN A 569 -6.53 0.49 -24.72
N TRP A 570 -6.83 1.58 -24.01
CA TRP A 570 -5.97 2.15 -22.98
C TRP A 570 -5.55 1.13 -21.91
N HIS A 571 -6.48 0.34 -21.39
CA HIS A 571 -6.21 -0.68 -20.37
C HIS A 571 -5.29 -1.80 -20.86
N ASN A 572 -5.42 -2.21 -22.12
CA ASN A 572 -4.60 -3.27 -22.72
C ASN A 572 -3.19 -2.79 -22.99
N SER A 573 -3.04 -1.51 -23.32
CA SER A 573 -1.75 -0.86 -23.63
C SER A 573 -0.98 -0.35 -22.41
N LEU A 574 -1.49 -0.53 -21.18
CA LEU A 574 -0.76 -0.13 -19.97
C LEU A 574 0.64 -0.79 -19.91
N PRO A 575 1.65 -0.15 -19.32
CA PRO A 575 1.66 1.21 -18.77
C PRO A 575 1.92 2.30 -19.83
N LEU A 576 1.96 2.00 -21.13
CA LEU A 576 2.45 2.93 -22.16
C LEU A 576 1.76 4.31 -22.16
N PRO A 577 0.44 4.44 -21.94
CA PRO A 577 -0.19 5.75 -21.88
C PRO A 577 0.37 6.71 -20.82
N TRP A 578 0.94 6.18 -19.72
CA TRP A 578 1.67 7.00 -18.76
C TRP A 578 2.89 7.65 -19.40
N TYR A 579 3.70 6.87 -20.10
CA TYR A 579 4.90 7.36 -20.78
C TYR A 579 4.54 8.31 -21.93
N TYR A 580 3.50 7.99 -22.70
CA TYR A 580 3.03 8.89 -23.76
C TYR A 580 2.61 10.26 -23.22
N ALA A 581 1.92 10.28 -22.07
CA ALA A 581 1.51 11.53 -21.46
C ALA A 581 2.65 12.26 -20.74
N ALA A 582 3.55 11.54 -20.07
CA ALA A 582 4.66 12.11 -19.32
C ALA A 582 5.70 12.77 -20.24
N ASP A 583 5.96 12.14 -21.40
CA ASP A 583 6.99 12.55 -22.36
C ASP A 583 6.40 13.27 -23.59
N ASP A 584 5.10 13.61 -23.56
CA ASP A 584 4.35 14.30 -24.64
C ASP A 584 4.50 13.64 -26.01
N VAL A 585 4.45 12.31 -26.04
CA VAL A 585 4.65 11.49 -27.25
C VAL A 585 3.44 11.61 -28.18
N ASN A 586 3.68 11.97 -29.44
CA ASN A 586 2.65 12.04 -30.47
C ASN A 586 2.40 10.65 -31.07
N VAL A 587 1.29 10.03 -30.68
CA VAL A 587 0.93 8.66 -31.08
C VAL A 587 -0.18 8.66 -32.13
N SER A 588 0.04 7.94 -33.23
CA SER A 588 -1.01 7.55 -34.17
C SER A 588 -1.29 6.05 -34.08
N CYS A 589 -2.47 5.62 -34.55
CA CYS A 589 -2.85 4.22 -34.56
C CYS A 589 -3.20 3.75 -35.98
N GLU A 590 -2.85 2.51 -36.31
CA GLU A 590 -3.16 1.87 -37.59
C GLU A 590 -3.65 0.43 -37.37
N THR A 591 -4.60 -0.01 -38.20
CA THR A 591 -5.17 -1.37 -38.16
C THR A 591 -5.06 -2.12 -39.49
N ARG A 592 -4.56 -1.46 -40.54
CA ARG A 592 -4.44 -2.02 -41.88
C ARG A 592 -2.97 -2.32 -42.22
N PRO A 593 -2.61 -3.58 -42.52
CA PRO A 593 -1.21 -3.95 -42.78
C PRO A 593 -0.64 -3.29 -44.02
N ASP A 594 -1.44 -3.10 -45.06
CA ASP A 594 -1.06 -2.41 -46.30
C ASP A 594 -0.71 -0.93 -46.04
N MET A 595 -1.48 -0.26 -45.19
CA MET A 595 -1.22 1.13 -44.83
C MET A 595 0.00 1.28 -43.93
N LEU A 596 0.18 0.39 -42.95
CA LEU A 596 1.37 0.41 -42.12
C LEU A 596 2.64 0.22 -42.97
N ALA A 597 2.61 -0.71 -43.93
CA ALA A 597 3.72 -0.94 -44.84
C ALA A 597 4.01 0.28 -45.75
N GLU A 598 2.97 0.96 -46.24
CA GLU A 598 3.12 2.21 -46.99
C GLU A 598 3.71 3.33 -46.12
N GLN A 599 3.15 3.55 -44.94
CA GLN A 599 3.62 4.58 -43.99
C GLN A 599 5.07 4.36 -43.58
N ALA A 600 5.48 3.11 -43.36
CA ALA A 600 6.87 2.75 -43.06
C ALA A 600 7.83 3.11 -44.19
N GLN A 601 7.38 3.13 -45.45
CA GLN A 601 8.20 3.49 -46.61
C GLN A 601 8.19 4.99 -46.93
N THR A 602 7.05 5.66 -46.74
CA THR A 602 6.88 7.07 -47.13
C THR A 602 7.21 8.03 -46.01
N ASP A 603 6.64 7.80 -44.83
CA ASP A 603 6.64 8.74 -43.71
C ASP A 603 7.74 8.39 -42.71
N GLN A 604 8.17 7.12 -42.69
CA GLN A 604 9.21 6.58 -41.81
C GLN A 604 9.06 7.04 -40.35
N PRO A 605 7.90 6.78 -39.71
CA PRO A 605 7.70 7.13 -38.32
C PRO A 605 8.81 6.52 -37.45
N PRO A 606 9.38 7.23 -36.47
CA PRO A 606 10.55 6.75 -35.75
C PRO A 606 10.36 5.38 -35.07
N ILE A 607 9.17 5.16 -34.49
CA ILE A 607 8.83 3.95 -33.75
C ILE A 607 7.51 3.36 -34.25
N VAL A 608 7.46 2.03 -34.40
CA VAL A 608 6.23 1.25 -34.55
C VAL A 608 6.14 0.26 -33.39
N ILE A 609 4.98 0.14 -32.76
CA ILE A 609 4.72 -0.82 -31.68
C ILE A 609 3.64 -1.80 -32.13
N THR A 610 3.97 -3.09 -32.07
CA THR A 610 3.08 -4.19 -32.46
C THR A 610 2.99 -5.23 -31.34
N GLN A 611 2.07 -6.18 -31.48
CA GLN A 611 2.02 -7.38 -30.63
C GLN A 611 2.61 -8.57 -31.36
N GLN A 612 3.33 -9.43 -30.65
CA GLN A 612 3.90 -10.63 -31.26
C GLN A 612 2.84 -11.64 -31.70
N ILE A 613 1.68 -11.65 -31.02
CA ILE A 613 0.57 -12.55 -31.36
C ILE A 613 -0.14 -12.15 -32.65
N ASP A 614 -0.02 -10.88 -33.05
CA ASP A 614 -0.67 -10.34 -34.24
C ASP A 614 0.03 -10.85 -35.52
N SER A 615 -0.62 -11.81 -36.18
CA SER A 615 -0.12 -12.43 -37.41
C SER A 615 -0.16 -11.53 -38.65
N THR A 616 -0.77 -10.36 -38.55
CA THR A 616 -0.93 -9.42 -39.69
C THR A 616 0.20 -8.41 -39.80
N VAL A 617 1.11 -8.35 -38.82
CA VAL A 617 2.25 -7.41 -38.83
C VAL A 617 3.09 -7.59 -40.10
N PRO A 618 3.27 -6.54 -40.94
CA PRO A 618 4.06 -6.61 -42.17
C PRO A 618 5.58 -6.55 -41.87
N ALA A 619 6.07 -7.54 -41.12
CA ALA A 619 7.43 -7.56 -40.57
C ALA A 619 8.52 -7.45 -41.64
N GLU A 620 8.38 -8.18 -42.76
CA GLU A 620 9.36 -8.13 -43.86
C GLU A 620 9.44 -6.73 -44.48
N GLN A 621 8.32 -6.03 -44.60
CA GLN A 621 8.25 -4.67 -45.13
C GLN A 621 8.82 -3.65 -44.15
N LEU A 622 8.58 -3.82 -42.84
CA LEU A 622 9.20 -2.99 -41.80
C LEU A 622 10.72 -3.17 -41.80
N GLU A 623 11.23 -4.40 -41.83
CA GLU A 623 12.67 -4.66 -41.91
C GLU A 623 13.29 -4.10 -43.19
N ALA A 624 12.62 -4.26 -44.34
CA ALA A 624 13.06 -3.69 -45.61
C ALA A 624 13.06 -2.14 -45.61
N ALA A 625 12.20 -1.53 -44.80
CA ALA A 625 12.14 -0.08 -44.59
C ALA A 625 13.16 0.42 -43.56
N GLY A 626 13.97 -0.46 -42.94
CA GLY A 626 15.04 -0.07 -42.01
C GLY A 626 14.66 -0.12 -40.52
N TYR A 627 13.57 -0.81 -40.17
CA TYR A 627 13.18 -0.99 -38.76
C TYR A 627 13.84 -2.19 -38.11
N VAL A 628 14.29 -2.01 -36.87
CA VAL A 628 14.90 -3.08 -36.06
C VAL A 628 13.94 -3.48 -34.93
N PRO A 629 13.43 -4.73 -34.90
CA PRO A 629 12.53 -5.19 -33.85
C PRO A 629 13.25 -5.52 -32.55
N LYS A 630 12.58 -5.27 -31.43
CA LYS A 630 12.91 -5.83 -30.12
C LYS A 630 11.64 -6.18 -29.35
N THR A 631 11.55 -7.42 -28.90
CA THR A 631 10.37 -7.93 -28.20
C THR A 631 10.58 -7.88 -26.69
N HIS A 632 9.54 -7.45 -25.97
CA HIS A 632 9.51 -7.27 -24.53
C HIS A 632 8.30 -7.96 -23.94
N ARG A 633 8.50 -8.62 -22.81
CA ARG A 633 7.39 -9.17 -22.04
C ARG A 633 6.74 -8.10 -21.18
N MET A 634 5.45 -7.86 -21.36
CA MET A 634 4.65 -6.85 -20.65
C MET A 634 3.95 -7.42 -19.41
N ARG A 635 3.50 -8.68 -19.46
CA ARG A 635 2.83 -9.38 -18.35
C ARG A 635 3.13 -10.89 -18.38
N THR A 636 2.82 -11.64 -17.34
CA THR A 636 3.02 -13.12 -17.32
C THR A 636 1.73 -13.95 -17.34
N LYS A 637 0.58 -13.31 -17.15
CA LYS A 637 -0.73 -13.94 -17.30
C LYS A 637 -1.24 -13.57 -18.69
N TYR A 638 -1.83 -14.52 -19.44
CA TYR A 638 -2.35 -14.42 -20.83
C TYR A 638 -1.34 -14.76 -21.95
N GLY A 639 -1.81 -15.09 -23.15
CA GLY A 639 -0.97 -15.54 -24.29
C GLY A 639 -0.42 -14.41 -25.17
N SER A 640 -0.87 -13.18 -24.91
CA SER A 640 -0.72 -11.95 -25.70
C SER A 640 0.22 -10.94 -25.05
N ASN A 641 1.27 -11.43 -24.39
CA ASN A 641 2.03 -10.63 -23.43
C ASN A 641 3.31 -10.01 -23.98
N ASP A 642 3.66 -10.34 -25.21
CA ASP A 642 4.92 -9.94 -25.80
C ASP A 642 4.67 -8.82 -26.83
N MET A 643 5.23 -7.66 -26.55
CA MET A 643 5.15 -6.44 -27.35
C MET A 643 6.45 -6.27 -28.13
N THR A 644 6.36 -6.00 -29.42
CA THR A 644 7.53 -5.71 -30.26
C THR A 644 7.61 -4.23 -30.55
N VAL A 645 8.73 -3.62 -30.16
CA VAL A 645 9.09 -2.24 -30.48
C VAL A 645 10.03 -2.26 -31.68
N TRP A 646 9.61 -1.63 -32.76
CA TRP A 646 10.36 -1.48 -34.00
C TRP A 646 10.90 -0.04 -34.05
N VAL A 647 12.22 0.11 -34.10
CA VAL A 647 12.86 1.44 -34.18
C VAL A 647 13.54 1.59 -35.53
N HIS A 648 13.24 2.66 -36.25
CA HIS A 648 13.85 2.93 -37.55
C HIS A 648 15.34 3.30 -37.38
N GLU A 649 16.22 2.75 -38.22
CA GLU A 649 17.68 2.84 -38.07
C GLU A 649 18.24 4.27 -38.07
N SER A 650 17.55 5.22 -38.73
CA SER A 650 17.95 6.64 -38.71
C SER A 650 17.82 7.30 -37.34
N TYR A 651 17.00 6.71 -36.46
CA TYR A 651 16.85 7.12 -35.06
C TYR A 651 17.57 6.16 -34.12
N GLY A 652 18.38 5.24 -34.67
CA GLY A 652 18.93 4.10 -33.98
C GLY A 652 19.65 4.43 -32.66
N ARG A 653 19.50 3.49 -31.72
CA ARG A 653 20.01 3.55 -30.34
C ARG A 653 21.48 3.99 -30.31
N GLU A 654 21.79 5.14 -29.69
CA GLU A 654 23.20 5.41 -29.33
C GLU A 654 23.69 4.24 -28.45
N PRO A 655 24.88 3.66 -28.71
CA PRO A 655 25.42 2.62 -27.85
C PRO A 655 25.61 3.17 -26.43
N ASN A 656 24.87 2.62 -25.47
CA ASN A 656 24.84 2.89 -24.02
C ASN A 656 26.00 3.78 -23.50
N ARG A 657 25.67 4.97 -22.98
CA ARG A 657 26.55 5.71 -22.06
C ARG A 657 26.26 5.38 -20.61
#